data_AF-A0A3R7UCS9-F1
#
_entry.id   AF-A0A3R7UCS9-F1
#
_cell.length_a   1.000
_cell.length_b   1.000
_cell.length_c   1.000
_cell.angle_alpha   90.00
_cell.angle_beta   90.00
_cell.angle_gamma   90.00
#
_symmetry.space_group_name_H-M   'P 1'
#
loop_
_entity.id
_entity.type
_entity.pdbx_description
1 polymer ?
#
loop_
_entity_poly.entity_id
_entity_poly.type
_entity_poly.pdbx_seq_one_letter_code
_entity_poly.pdbx_strand_id
1 'polypeptide(L)'
;MKSIAWIGLGAALVSLGLMGAIDRPEHWHQDGRPYHTAEFRSAYGGLPDSSNTLFTGSGKCAGCHGKDPNSFASIAGQTFPAQPMPDGWDVNVTDYWRSTLMANSARDPFWRAKVRHEVLVNPDHQLELEDKCTSCHAPMGHFAAHHDGEPHYTMAALLQDSLALDGVSCVACHQQAPTAGDTHSGNLEFDDSLEFNADMFVHTYKAYGPYGLGKDEPPLYELPMMQYAFYKPLYGEHVPNGEVCAGCHTLVTHATDLEGNYTGIDYVEQATYHEWLNSTYAPDGEEPATCNTCHMPRIDDPVIISSGYVFLEPRTPYGLHSLVGGNAQMLEIMRDNTEALGLETAPELFDSTLQRTRDMLRNETVDLNVTMGDWIDAWGATCEVQLTNKAGHKFPSGYPARRAWIEVKASQNGEVIWHSGGWANGSITGVDESGLAEYEPHHTVINDPMQVQIYELVAADVEGNPTNVLERAASSLKDNRLTPKGFSYTHPVYDTTRVEGLALDDALFEVGQGRHTVTYEMVGAVGSGPVDMEVTVWYQAMPPRWVEPMFAFEDSTIQAFQAFFEAQGAAPELVADTAFTVNVVGGVGGTELESTAWAVYPNPTDDGWIKLQGPIQHTSTLWEVFDAKGSRVASGWMQPGSTPAMQLPAVKGHYVVRWTLDSGETVSRKVVRR
;
A
#
# COMPACT_ATOMS: atom_id res chain seq x y z
N MET A 1 -13.24 26.74 -36.32
CA MET A 1 -13.19 25.26 -36.34
C MET A 1 -13.40 24.63 -34.95
N LYS A 2 -14.05 25.32 -33.99
CA LYS A 2 -14.34 24.78 -32.63
C LYS A 2 -15.81 24.36 -32.43
N SER A 3 -16.66 24.48 -33.45
CA SER A 3 -18.12 24.21 -33.35
C SER A 3 -18.57 22.93 -34.06
N ILE A 4 -17.70 22.30 -34.87
CA ILE A 4 -18.05 21.09 -35.65
C ILE A 4 -17.75 19.81 -34.87
N ALA A 5 -16.79 19.82 -33.93
CA ALA A 5 -16.45 18.66 -33.09
C ALA A 5 -17.59 18.27 -32.12
N TRP A 6 -18.34 19.24 -31.58
CA TRP A 6 -19.46 18.99 -30.67
C TRP A 6 -20.70 18.40 -31.36
N ILE A 7 -20.86 18.64 -32.66
CA ILE A 7 -21.98 18.10 -33.45
C ILE A 7 -21.72 16.62 -33.80
N GLY A 8 -20.45 16.22 -33.94
CA GLY A 8 -20.06 14.82 -34.15
C GLY A 8 -20.33 13.93 -32.93
N LEU A 9 -20.05 14.43 -31.71
CA LEU A 9 -20.30 13.70 -30.47
C LEU A 9 -21.80 13.45 -30.21
N GLY A 10 -22.63 14.46 -30.48
CA GLY A 10 -24.09 14.35 -30.34
C GLY A 10 -24.74 13.39 -31.35
N ALA A 11 -24.21 13.31 -32.58
CA ALA A 11 -24.74 12.42 -33.61
C ALA A 11 -24.38 10.94 -33.39
N ALA A 12 -23.21 10.65 -32.82
CA ALA A 12 -22.81 9.29 -32.44
C ALA A 12 -23.65 8.74 -31.27
N LEU A 13 -23.93 9.58 -30.25
CA LEU A 13 -24.81 9.23 -29.13
C LEU A 13 -26.26 8.98 -29.57
N VAL A 14 -26.77 9.75 -30.53
CA VAL A 14 -28.13 9.57 -31.07
C VAL A 14 -28.26 8.32 -31.94
N SER A 15 -27.21 7.94 -32.68
CA SER A 15 -27.24 6.75 -33.54
C SER A 15 -27.06 5.45 -32.75
N LEU A 16 -26.24 5.44 -31.69
CA LEU A 16 -26.18 4.34 -30.71
C LEU A 16 -27.50 4.19 -29.94
N GLY A 17 -28.13 5.31 -29.54
CA GLY A 17 -29.44 5.30 -28.88
C GLY A 17 -30.61 4.85 -29.75
N LEU A 18 -30.51 5.00 -31.08
CA LEU A 18 -31.55 4.57 -32.03
C LEU A 18 -31.44 3.10 -32.42
N MET A 19 -30.23 2.51 -32.43
CA MET A 19 -30.04 1.08 -32.67
C MET A 19 -30.39 0.24 -31.43
N GLY A 20 -30.09 0.71 -30.22
CA GLY A 20 -30.54 0.09 -28.97
C GLY A 20 -32.04 0.27 -28.67
N ALA A 21 -32.77 1.07 -29.45
CA ALA A 21 -34.21 1.23 -29.31
C ALA A 21 -35.02 0.14 -30.04
N ILE A 22 -34.38 -0.63 -30.94
CA ILE A 22 -35.07 -1.61 -31.81
C ILE A 22 -35.01 -3.03 -31.23
N ASP A 23 -34.00 -3.35 -30.40
CA ASP A 23 -33.93 -4.55 -29.56
C ASP A 23 -33.83 -4.13 -28.08
N ARG A 24 -34.93 -3.60 -27.53
CA ARG A 24 -35.02 -3.31 -26.08
C ARG A 24 -35.43 -4.58 -25.34
N PRO A 25 -34.59 -5.12 -24.45
CA PRO A 25 -35.01 -6.19 -23.55
C PRO A 25 -36.05 -5.67 -22.55
N GLU A 26 -36.97 -6.54 -22.11
CA GLU A 26 -38.04 -6.19 -21.16
C GLU A 26 -37.54 -5.82 -19.74
N HIS A 27 -36.24 -5.99 -19.44
CA HIS A 27 -35.63 -5.70 -18.13
C HIS A 27 -35.29 -4.22 -17.87
N TRP A 28 -35.62 -3.30 -18.77
CA TRP A 28 -35.35 -1.86 -18.56
C TRP A 28 -36.32 -1.24 -17.54
N HIS A 29 -35.75 -0.76 -16.42
CA HIS A 29 -36.37 -0.16 -15.24
C HIS A 29 -37.23 1.09 -15.52
N GLN A 30 -38.42 0.92 -16.11
CA GLN A 30 -39.44 1.96 -16.17
C GLN A 30 -40.41 2.00 -14.99
N ASP A 31 -40.21 1.20 -13.94
CA ASP A 31 -40.92 1.42 -12.69
C ASP A 31 -40.28 2.52 -11.84
N GLY A 32 -39.84 3.61 -12.49
CA GLY A 32 -39.87 4.91 -11.87
C GLY A 32 -41.34 5.21 -11.55
N ARG A 33 -41.78 4.89 -10.33
CA ARG A 33 -43.10 5.32 -9.85
C ARG A 33 -43.18 6.84 -10.09
N PRO A 34 -44.18 7.36 -10.82
CA PRO A 34 -44.25 8.76 -11.24
C PRO A 34 -44.40 9.78 -10.09
N TYR A 35 -44.30 9.33 -8.84
CA TYR A 35 -44.28 10.16 -7.64
C TYR A 35 -42.88 10.55 -7.14
N HIS A 36 -41.80 9.93 -7.63
CA HIS A 36 -40.43 10.28 -7.24
C HIS A 36 -39.81 11.20 -8.30
N THR A 37 -40.22 12.48 -8.26
CA THR A 37 -39.70 13.53 -9.14
C THR A 37 -38.25 13.87 -8.79
N ALA A 38 -37.59 14.75 -9.58
CA ALA A 38 -36.26 15.26 -9.24
C ALA A 38 -36.21 15.87 -7.82
N GLU A 39 -37.34 16.40 -7.34
CA GLU A 39 -37.52 16.89 -5.97
C GLU A 39 -37.40 15.77 -4.92
N PHE A 40 -37.82 14.53 -5.20
CA PHE A 40 -37.64 13.40 -4.28
C PHE A 40 -36.19 12.91 -4.23
N ARG A 41 -35.51 12.82 -5.38
CA ARG A 41 -34.05 12.55 -5.42
C ARG A 41 -33.25 13.66 -4.73
N SER A 42 -33.70 14.91 -4.82
CA SER A 42 -33.10 16.02 -4.07
C SER A 42 -33.22 15.86 -2.54
N ALA A 43 -34.26 15.16 -2.05
CA ALA A 43 -34.46 14.93 -0.62
C ALA A 43 -33.46 13.92 -0.01
N TYR A 44 -32.88 13.04 -0.84
CA TYR A 44 -31.87 12.04 -0.42
C TYR A 44 -30.47 12.35 -0.96
N GLY A 45 -30.24 13.61 -1.36
CA GLY A 45 -28.93 14.06 -1.84
C GLY A 45 -28.47 13.42 -3.15
N GLY A 46 -29.41 13.02 -4.01
CA GLY A 46 -29.14 12.49 -5.35
C GLY A 46 -29.03 10.97 -5.47
N LEU A 47 -28.99 10.25 -4.34
CA LEU A 47 -28.81 8.81 -4.31
C LEU A 47 -29.99 8.03 -4.95
N PRO A 48 -29.74 6.87 -5.59
CA PRO A 48 -30.78 6.03 -6.21
C PRO A 48 -31.82 5.54 -5.21
N ASP A 49 -33.11 5.71 -5.52
CA ASP A 49 -34.23 5.29 -4.69
C ASP A 49 -35.11 4.21 -5.35
N SER A 50 -34.64 3.63 -6.46
CA SER A 50 -35.30 2.53 -7.16
C SER A 50 -35.03 1.18 -6.48
N SER A 51 -35.75 0.16 -6.95
CA SER A 51 -35.52 -1.25 -6.59
C SER A 51 -35.52 -2.08 -7.86
N ASN A 52 -34.74 -3.16 -7.89
CA ASN A 52 -34.83 -4.21 -8.91
C ASN A 52 -35.49 -5.45 -8.30
N THR A 53 -35.37 -6.60 -8.95
CA THR A 53 -35.97 -7.85 -8.48
C THR A 53 -35.39 -8.32 -7.15
N LEU A 54 -34.16 -7.95 -6.78
CA LEU A 54 -33.46 -8.46 -5.61
C LEU A 54 -33.06 -7.39 -4.57
N PHE A 55 -32.82 -6.15 -5.00
CA PHE A 55 -32.18 -5.10 -4.20
C PHE A 55 -32.89 -3.73 -4.27
N THR A 56 -32.56 -2.84 -3.33
CA THR A 56 -32.98 -1.42 -3.34
C THR A 56 -31.79 -0.48 -3.23
N GLY A 57 -31.89 0.70 -3.86
CA GLY A 57 -30.83 1.71 -3.86
C GLY A 57 -30.63 2.43 -2.52
N SER A 58 -29.43 2.94 -2.32
CA SER A 58 -28.98 3.63 -1.10
C SER A 58 -29.85 4.82 -0.69
N GLY A 59 -30.54 5.48 -1.63
CA GLY A 59 -31.45 6.60 -1.36
C GLY A 59 -32.60 6.21 -0.43
N LYS A 60 -33.09 4.96 -0.50
CA LYS A 60 -34.07 4.43 0.46
C LYS A 60 -33.48 4.23 1.86
N CYS A 61 -32.20 3.91 1.95
CA CYS A 61 -31.52 3.78 3.24
C CYS A 61 -31.23 5.17 3.84
N ALA A 62 -30.77 6.11 3.01
CA ALA A 62 -30.41 7.47 3.37
C ALA A 62 -31.57 8.25 4.01
N GLY A 63 -32.82 7.93 3.67
CA GLY A 63 -33.98 8.58 4.27
C GLY A 63 -34.09 8.44 5.79
N CYS A 64 -33.55 7.36 6.34
CA CYS A 64 -33.52 7.09 7.77
C CYS A 64 -32.09 7.12 8.33
N HIS A 65 -31.10 6.66 7.57
CA HIS A 65 -29.72 6.52 8.00
C HIS A 65 -28.78 7.65 7.52
N GLY A 66 -29.34 8.70 6.92
CA GLY A 66 -28.62 9.93 6.58
C GLY A 66 -28.62 10.95 7.72
N LYS A 67 -28.18 12.16 7.38
CA LYS A 67 -28.19 13.31 8.30
C LYS A 67 -29.62 13.65 8.73
N ASP A 68 -29.84 13.73 10.05
CA ASP A 68 -31.14 14.13 10.60
C ASP A 68 -31.25 15.67 10.66
N PRO A 69 -32.17 16.29 9.90
CA PRO A 69 -32.36 17.75 9.94
C PRO A 69 -32.85 18.29 11.29
N ASN A 70 -33.37 17.41 12.16
CA ASN A 70 -33.82 17.78 13.51
C ASN A 70 -32.83 17.36 14.61
N SER A 71 -31.70 16.74 14.24
CA SER A 71 -30.60 16.38 15.14
C SER A 71 -30.99 15.39 16.26
N PHE A 72 -31.96 14.50 16.03
CA PHE A 72 -32.37 13.44 16.95
C PHE A 72 -31.76 12.07 16.63
N ALA A 73 -31.08 11.89 15.51
CA ALA A 73 -30.44 10.64 15.11
C ALA A 73 -29.07 10.85 14.46
N SER A 74 -28.33 9.75 14.31
CA SER A 74 -27.01 9.70 13.65
C SER A 74 -25.95 10.57 14.32
N ILE A 75 -26.04 10.79 15.63
CA ILE A 75 -25.11 11.65 16.38
C ILE A 75 -24.48 10.84 17.51
N ALA A 76 -23.16 10.93 17.68
CA ALA A 76 -22.46 10.27 18.78
C ALA A 76 -22.83 10.87 20.15
N GLY A 77 -23.06 10.01 21.14
CA GLY A 77 -23.32 10.40 22.53
C GLY A 77 -24.81 10.60 22.86
N GLN A 78 -25.70 10.04 22.05
CA GLN A 78 -27.14 10.16 22.22
C GLN A 78 -27.68 9.40 23.43
N THR A 79 -28.79 9.87 23.99
CA THR A 79 -29.43 9.30 25.18
C THR A 79 -30.87 8.89 24.89
N PHE A 80 -31.44 8.07 25.77
CA PHE A 80 -32.87 7.75 25.77
C PHE A 80 -33.56 8.33 27.02
N PRO A 81 -34.64 9.12 26.88
CA PRO A 81 -35.33 9.50 25.63
C PRO A 81 -34.51 10.47 24.76
N ALA A 82 -34.70 10.40 23.44
CA ALA A 82 -33.94 11.19 22.46
C ALA A 82 -34.04 12.71 22.72
N GLN A 83 -32.91 13.40 22.62
CA GLN A 83 -32.80 14.87 22.70
C GLN A 83 -32.08 15.40 21.46
N PRO A 84 -32.45 16.58 20.94
CA PRO A 84 -31.79 17.14 19.77
C PRO A 84 -30.38 17.61 20.12
N MET A 85 -29.40 17.27 19.27
CA MET A 85 -27.98 17.60 19.44
C MET A 85 -27.44 18.35 18.19
N PRO A 86 -27.81 19.62 17.97
CA PRO A 86 -27.50 20.34 16.73
C PRO A 86 -26.01 20.54 16.45
N ASP A 87 -25.19 20.59 17.51
CA ASP A 87 -23.73 20.74 17.42
C ASP A 87 -22.98 19.41 17.67
N GLY A 88 -23.73 18.31 17.69
CA GLY A 88 -23.17 16.97 17.93
C GLY A 88 -22.36 16.46 16.74
N TRP A 89 -21.48 15.50 17.01
CA TRP A 89 -20.74 14.82 15.95
C TRP A 89 -21.68 13.92 15.14
N ASP A 90 -21.99 14.35 13.93
CA ASP A 90 -22.77 13.59 12.95
C ASP A 90 -21.92 12.42 12.43
N VAL A 91 -22.43 11.21 12.67
CA VAL A 91 -21.83 9.92 12.30
C VAL A 91 -22.73 9.14 11.35
N ASN A 92 -23.60 9.81 10.59
CA ASN A 92 -24.51 9.14 9.68
C ASN A 92 -23.77 8.28 8.65
N VAL A 93 -24.24 7.04 8.45
CA VAL A 93 -23.56 6.06 7.59
C VAL A 93 -23.54 6.49 6.13
N THR A 94 -24.54 7.28 5.70
CA THR A 94 -24.71 7.67 4.30
C THR A 94 -23.57 8.58 3.84
N ASP A 95 -23.26 9.62 4.62
CA ASP A 95 -22.17 10.56 4.30
C ASP A 95 -20.78 9.91 4.41
N TYR A 96 -20.62 9.01 5.38
CA TYR A 96 -19.39 8.22 5.53
C TYR A 96 -19.16 7.31 4.32
N TRP A 97 -20.18 6.56 3.90
CA TRP A 97 -20.09 5.61 2.79
C TRP A 97 -19.99 6.30 1.42
N ARG A 98 -20.82 7.30 1.12
CA ARG A 98 -21.00 7.83 -0.26
C ARG A 98 -19.76 8.48 -0.88
N SER A 99 -18.77 8.83 -0.06
CA SER A 99 -17.48 9.39 -0.49
C SER A 99 -16.34 8.37 -0.57
N THR A 100 -16.65 7.08 -0.38
CA THR A 100 -15.68 5.98 -0.45
C THR A 100 -15.53 5.46 -1.87
N LEU A 101 -14.46 4.70 -2.13
CA LEU A 101 -14.32 3.96 -3.38
C LEU A 101 -15.34 2.84 -3.52
N MET A 102 -15.88 2.29 -2.43
CA MET A 102 -16.96 1.29 -2.50
C MET A 102 -18.23 1.87 -3.11
N ALA A 103 -18.66 3.04 -2.63
CA ALA A 103 -19.83 3.75 -3.17
C ALA A 103 -19.65 4.20 -4.62
N ASN A 104 -18.40 4.45 -5.05
CA ASN A 104 -18.08 4.97 -6.37
C ASN A 104 -17.37 3.91 -7.26
N SER A 105 -17.41 2.63 -6.89
CA SER A 105 -16.68 1.54 -7.55
C SER A 105 -17.08 1.34 -9.01
N ALA A 106 -18.37 1.46 -9.32
CA ALA A 106 -18.90 1.43 -10.69
C ALA A 106 -18.62 2.71 -11.48
N ARG A 107 -18.23 3.81 -10.80
CA ARG A 107 -17.96 5.14 -11.39
C ARG A 107 -16.47 5.47 -11.46
N ASP A 108 -15.61 4.61 -10.93
CA ASP A 108 -14.16 4.73 -10.96
C ASP A 108 -13.66 4.77 -12.42
N PRO A 109 -13.11 5.90 -12.89
CA PRO A 109 -12.65 6.04 -14.26
C PRO A 109 -11.44 5.15 -14.58
N PHE A 110 -10.58 4.83 -13.61
CA PHE A 110 -9.47 3.92 -13.81
C PHE A 110 -9.98 2.50 -14.01
N TRP A 111 -10.90 2.05 -13.16
CA TRP A 111 -11.53 0.74 -13.32
C TRP A 111 -12.21 0.59 -14.68
N ARG A 112 -13.04 1.57 -15.08
CA ARG A 112 -13.71 1.55 -16.39
C ARG A 112 -12.73 1.50 -17.55
N ALA A 113 -11.67 2.32 -17.50
CA ALA A 113 -10.62 2.30 -18.50
C ALA A 113 -9.90 0.94 -18.54
N LYS A 114 -9.65 0.33 -17.37
CA LYS A 114 -8.99 -0.96 -17.26
C LYS A 114 -9.85 -2.10 -17.81
N VAL A 115 -11.13 -2.18 -17.45
CA VAL A 115 -12.07 -3.14 -18.05
C VAL A 115 -12.07 -2.99 -19.58
N ARG A 116 -12.13 -1.74 -20.07
CA ARG A 116 -12.09 -1.48 -21.51
C ARG A 116 -10.78 -1.93 -22.15
N HIS A 117 -9.64 -1.73 -21.48
CA HIS A 117 -8.34 -2.19 -21.94
C HIS A 117 -8.28 -3.72 -22.05
N GLU A 118 -8.76 -4.47 -21.05
CA GLU A 118 -8.83 -5.93 -21.13
C GLU A 118 -9.69 -6.38 -22.32
N VAL A 119 -10.86 -5.76 -22.53
CA VAL A 119 -11.74 -6.05 -23.68
C VAL A 119 -11.07 -5.71 -25.02
N LEU A 120 -10.30 -4.63 -25.11
CA LEU A 120 -9.58 -4.28 -26.34
C LEU A 120 -8.43 -5.24 -26.64
N VAL A 121 -7.84 -5.83 -25.60
CA VAL A 121 -6.79 -6.84 -25.72
C VAL A 121 -7.37 -8.20 -26.15
N ASN A 122 -8.47 -8.63 -25.54
CA ASN A 122 -9.16 -9.88 -25.85
C ASN A 122 -10.65 -9.65 -26.19
N PRO A 123 -10.99 -9.17 -27.40
CA PRO A 123 -12.36 -8.78 -27.75
C PRO A 123 -13.38 -9.92 -27.72
N ASP A 124 -12.94 -11.15 -27.99
CA ASP A 124 -13.81 -12.33 -27.99
C ASP A 124 -14.30 -12.70 -26.58
N HIS A 125 -13.67 -12.18 -25.53
CA HIS A 125 -14.02 -12.41 -24.11
C HIS A 125 -14.77 -11.23 -23.47
N GLN A 126 -15.31 -10.31 -24.28
CA GLN A 126 -15.94 -9.10 -23.76
C GLN A 126 -17.02 -9.39 -22.72
N LEU A 127 -17.91 -10.36 -22.99
CA LEU A 127 -19.04 -10.65 -22.10
C LEU A 127 -18.55 -11.21 -20.76
N GLU A 128 -17.61 -12.15 -20.80
CA GLU A 128 -17.04 -12.82 -19.64
C GLU A 128 -16.23 -11.85 -18.77
N LEU A 129 -15.42 -10.98 -19.39
CA LEU A 129 -14.65 -9.96 -18.68
C LEU A 129 -15.55 -8.93 -17.99
N GLU A 130 -16.51 -8.37 -18.72
CA GLU A 130 -17.43 -7.36 -18.17
C GLU A 130 -18.29 -7.97 -17.04
N ASP A 131 -18.80 -9.18 -17.23
CA ASP A 131 -19.57 -9.90 -16.21
C ASP A 131 -18.73 -10.16 -14.95
N LYS A 132 -17.48 -10.63 -15.12
CA LYS A 132 -16.58 -10.87 -14.01
C LYS A 132 -16.25 -9.59 -13.24
N CYS A 133 -15.92 -8.50 -13.92
CA CYS A 133 -15.57 -7.25 -13.25
C CYS A 133 -16.77 -6.62 -12.51
N THR A 134 -17.97 -6.75 -13.06
CA THR A 134 -19.20 -6.16 -12.48
C THR A 134 -19.66 -6.89 -11.23
N SER A 135 -19.32 -8.18 -11.06
CA SER A 135 -19.62 -8.95 -9.83
C SER A 135 -19.12 -8.29 -8.54
N CYS A 136 -17.97 -7.60 -8.59
CA CYS A 136 -17.41 -6.88 -7.43
C CYS A 136 -17.65 -5.37 -7.46
N HIS A 137 -17.68 -4.74 -8.64
CA HIS A 137 -17.76 -3.28 -8.79
C HIS A 137 -19.18 -2.73 -8.94
N ALA A 138 -20.15 -3.58 -9.28
CA ALA A 138 -21.56 -3.22 -9.43
C ALA A 138 -22.49 -4.38 -8.99
N PRO A 139 -22.30 -4.93 -7.78
CA PRO A 139 -22.91 -6.19 -7.38
C PRO A 139 -24.44 -6.16 -7.48
N MET A 140 -25.10 -5.07 -7.11
CA MET A 140 -26.57 -5.02 -7.12
C MET A 140 -27.18 -5.12 -8.52
N GLY A 141 -26.49 -4.61 -9.55
CA GLY A 141 -26.92 -4.78 -10.94
C GLY A 141 -26.60 -6.18 -11.45
N HIS A 142 -25.36 -6.62 -11.23
CA HIS A 142 -24.86 -7.94 -11.65
C HIS A 142 -25.71 -9.08 -11.10
N PHE A 143 -25.85 -9.18 -9.78
CA PHE A 143 -26.54 -10.32 -9.15
C PHE A 143 -28.05 -10.30 -9.38
N ALA A 144 -28.67 -9.12 -9.56
CA ALA A 144 -30.07 -9.06 -9.94
C ALA A 144 -30.30 -9.55 -11.37
N ALA A 145 -29.42 -9.18 -12.32
CA ALA A 145 -29.52 -9.67 -13.69
C ALA A 145 -29.38 -11.20 -13.78
N HIS A 146 -28.42 -11.77 -13.05
CA HIS A 146 -28.26 -13.22 -12.93
C HIS A 146 -29.45 -13.89 -12.22
N HIS A 147 -30.01 -13.26 -11.19
CA HIS A 147 -31.24 -13.72 -10.53
C HIS A 147 -32.42 -13.79 -11.51
N ASP A 148 -32.49 -12.85 -12.46
CA ASP A 148 -33.50 -12.80 -13.51
C ASP A 148 -33.22 -13.76 -14.69
N GLY A 149 -32.09 -14.48 -14.65
CA GLY A 149 -31.70 -15.49 -15.63
C GLY A 149 -30.88 -14.98 -16.81
N GLU A 150 -30.36 -13.74 -16.74
CA GLU A 150 -29.40 -13.23 -17.72
C GLU A 150 -28.04 -13.92 -17.51
N PRO A 151 -27.38 -14.43 -18.57
CA PRO A 151 -26.13 -15.16 -18.42
C PRO A 151 -24.91 -14.25 -18.20
N HIS A 152 -25.01 -12.97 -18.53
CA HIS A 152 -23.93 -11.99 -18.39
C HIS A 152 -24.49 -10.59 -18.09
N TYR A 153 -23.76 -9.82 -17.29
CA TYR A 153 -24.04 -8.41 -17.03
C TYR A 153 -22.96 -7.51 -17.63
N THR A 154 -23.35 -6.76 -18.68
CA THR A 154 -22.42 -5.95 -19.49
C THR A 154 -22.18 -4.55 -18.91
N MET A 155 -21.07 -3.93 -19.30
CA MET A 155 -20.81 -2.51 -19.02
C MET A 155 -21.87 -1.59 -19.66
N ALA A 156 -22.43 -1.98 -20.81
CA ALA A 156 -23.50 -1.24 -21.46
C ALA A 156 -24.81 -1.25 -20.64
N ALA A 157 -25.10 -2.35 -19.94
CA ALA A 157 -26.22 -2.45 -19.00
C ALA A 157 -25.94 -1.62 -17.74
N LEU A 158 -24.74 -1.77 -17.14
CA LEU A 158 -24.30 -1.01 -15.96
C LEU A 158 -24.48 0.49 -16.13
N LEU A 159 -24.09 1.06 -17.27
CA LEU A 159 -24.18 2.51 -17.51
C LEU A 159 -25.61 3.06 -17.54
N GLN A 160 -26.62 2.20 -17.62
CA GLN A 160 -28.04 2.55 -17.68
C GLN A 160 -28.80 2.15 -16.41
N ASP A 161 -28.15 1.41 -15.51
CA ASP A 161 -28.72 0.91 -14.27
C ASP A 161 -28.28 1.79 -13.10
N SER A 162 -29.25 2.49 -12.50
CA SER A 162 -28.99 3.36 -11.36
C SER A 162 -28.52 2.61 -10.11
N LEU A 163 -28.90 1.34 -9.93
CA LEU A 163 -28.45 0.51 -8.80
C LEU A 163 -27.04 -0.01 -9.02
N ALA A 164 -26.68 -0.35 -10.25
CA ALA A 164 -25.30 -0.68 -10.60
C ALA A 164 -24.37 0.53 -10.38
N LEU A 165 -24.81 1.73 -10.78
CA LEU A 165 -24.10 2.98 -10.57
C LEU A 165 -24.07 3.46 -9.10
N ASP A 166 -24.78 2.80 -8.20
CA ASP A 166 -24.71 2.97 -6.73
C ASP A 166 -23.52 2.20 -6.12
N GLY A 167 -22.77 1.47 -6.96
CA GLY A 167 -21.56 0.75 -6.58
C GLY A 167 -21.80 -0.39 -5.58
N VAL A 168 -20.86 -0.59 -4.66
CA VAL A 168 -21.02 -1.49 -3.52
C VAL A 168 -21.80 -0.75 -2.44
N SER A 169 -23.12 -0.80 -2.56
CA SER A 169 -24.09 -0.09 -1.73
C SER A 169 -24.54 -0.88 -0.49
N CYS A 170 -25.43 -0.31 0.32
CA CYS A 170 -25.80 -0.81 1.64
C CYS A 170 -26.20 -2.29 1.62
N VAL A 171 -27.11 -2.68 0.72
CA VAL A 171 -27.64 -4.05 0.67
C VAL A 171 -26.70 -5.04 -0.04
N ALA A 172 -25.65 -4.55 -0.73
CA ALA A 172 -24.58 -5.42 -1.22
C ALA A 172 -23.78 -6.06 -0.06
N CYS A 173 -23.81 -5.46 1.14
CA CYS A 173 -23.27 -6.04 2.36
C CYS A 173 -24.38 -6.56 3.28
N HIS A 174 -25.42 -5.74 3.52
CA HIS A 174 -26.45 -6.04 4.51
C HIS A 174 -27.45 -7.12 4.09
N GLN A 175 -27.50 -7.55 2.83
CA GLN A 175 -28.32 -8.68 2.38
C GLN A 175 -27.50 -9.97 2.19
N GLN A 176 -26.18 -9.93 2.40
CA GLN A 176 -25.37 -11.15 2.26
C GLN A 176 -25.83 -12.23 3.23
N ALA A 177 -25.87 -13.46 2.74
CA ALA A 177 -26.28 -14.62 3.50
C ALA A 177 -25.25 -14.94 4.60
N PRO A 178 -25.64 -15.70 5.65
CA PRO A 178 -24.71 -16.16 6.69
C PRO A 178 -23.57 -17.07 6.18
N THR A 179 -23.63 -17.52 4.92
CA THR A 179 -22.58 -18.26 4.19
C THR A 179 -21.53 -17.34 3.58
N ALA A 180 -21.60 -16.02 3.79
CA ALA A 180 -20.52 -15.11 3.44
C ALA A 180 -19.18 -15.66 3.97
N GLY A 181 -18.11 -15.55 3.19
CA GLY A 181 -16.81 -16.16 3.50
C GLY A 181 -16.59 -17.55 2.91
N ASP A 182 -17.65 -18.30 2.57
CA ASP A 182 -17.52 -19.66 2.00
C ASP A 182 -17.05 -19.66 0.53
N THR A 183 -17.28 -18.54 -0.16
CA THR A 183 -16.94 -18.35 -1.58
C THR A 183 -16.12 -17.09 -1.80
N HIS A 184 -15.41 -17.05 -2.92
CA HIS A 184 -14.54 -15.94 -3.32
C HIS A 184 -14.65 -15.69 -4.82
N SER A 185 -13.89 -14.71 -5.31
CA SER A 185 -13.74 -14.36 -6.73
C SER A 185 -15.01 -13.80 -7.34
N GLY A 186 -15.65 -12.87 -6.64
CA GLY A 186 -16.87 -12.22 -7.08
C GLY A 186 -18.10 -13.12 -6.99
N ASN A 187 -18.00 -14.27 -6.33
CA ASN A 187 -19.17 -15.08 -5.99
C ASN A 187 -19.69 -14.60 -4.64
N LEU A 188 -20.76 -13.81 -4.64
CA LEU A 188 -21.45 -13.36 -3.43
C LEU A 188 -22.78 -14.10 -3.30
N GLU A 189 -23.10 -14.52 -2.09
CA GLU A 189 -24.40 -15.12 -1.79
C GLU A 189 -25.27 -14.14 -1.01
N PHE A 190 -26.51 -13.95 -1.49
CA PHE A 190 -27.50 -13.07 -0.88
C PHE A 190 -28.68 -13.88 -0.37
N ASP A 191 -29.26 -13.46 0.76
CA ASP A 191 -30.56 -13.99 1.17
C ASP A 191 -31.64 -13.34 0.29
N ASP A 192 -32.10 -14.09 -0.71
CA ASP A 192 -33.15 -13.73 -1.66
C ASP A 192 -34.55 -14.14 -1.20
N SER A 193 -34.70 -14.63 0.04
CA SER A 193 -35.98 -15.11 0.53
C SER A 193 -36.93 -13.95 0.82
N LEU A 194 -38.09 -13.99 0.16
CA LEU A 194 -39.19 -13.05 0.39
C LEU A 194 -40.11 -13.56 1.49
N GLU A 195 -40.22 -12.79 2.58
CA GLU A 195 -41.20 -13.03 3.63
C GLU A 195 -42.44 -12.16 3.43
N PHE A 196 -43.64 -12.78 3.47
CA PHE A 196 -44.90 -12.03 3.47
C PHE A 196 -45.30 -11.65 4.91
N ASN A 197 -45.37 -10.35 5.18
CA ASN A 197 -45.93 -9.83 6.42
C ASN A 197 -47.44 -9.63 6.26
N ALA A 198 -48.24 -10.45 6.96
CA ALA A 198 -49.70 -10.42 6.86
C ALA A 198 -50.33 -9.15 7.45
N ASP A 199 -49.71 -8.55 8.46
CA ASP A 199 -50.26 -7.36 9.15
C ASP A 199 -50.07 -6.09 8.32
N MET A 200 -48.97 -6.00 7.56
CA MET A 200 -48.67 -4.88 6.67
C MET A 200 -48.99 -5.15 5.19
N PHE A 201 -49.37 -6.38 4.85
CA PHE A 201 -49.67 -6.81 3.49
C PHE A 201 -48.51 -6.48 2.51
N VAL A 202 -47.28 -6.80 2.91
CA VAL A 202 -46.06 -6.44 2.18
C VAL A 202 -45.09 -7.63 2.15
N HIS A 203 -44.37 -7.79 1.04
CA HIS A 203 -43.24 -8.72 0.94
C HIS A 203 -41.96 -7.99 1.28
N THR A 204 -41.09 -8.61 2.06
CA THR A 204 -39.81 -8.02 2.46
C THR A 204 -38.66 -9.00 2.29
N TYR A 205 -37.54 -8.47 1.81
CA TYR A 205 -36.23 -9.12 1.91
C TYR A 205 -35.69 -8.98 3.34
N LYS A 206 -34.60 -9.69 3.64
CA LYS A 206 -33.91 -9.57 4.93
C LYS A 206 -32.72 -8.63 4.82
N ALA A 207 -32.51 -7.84 5.86
CA ALA A 207 -31.29 -7.05 6.03
C ALA A 207 -30.69 -7.38 7.41
N TYR A 208 -29.41 -7.72 7.42
CA TYR A 208 -28.68 -8.15 8.60
C TYR A 208 -27.85 -7.00 9.18
N GLY A 209 -27.84 -6.88 10.49
CA GLY A 209 -26.99 -5.93 11.22
C GLY A 209 -26.39 -6.56 12.49
N PRO A 210 -25.47 -5.86 13.15
CA PRO A 210 -24.76 -6.40 14.32
C PRO A 210 -25.57 -6.35 15.63
N TYR A 211 -26.79 -5.79 15.60
CA TYR A 211 -27.62 -5.60 16.79
C TYR A 211 -28.80 -6.56 16.84
N GLY A 212 -29.30 -6.85 18.05
CA GLY A 212 -30.52 -7.63 18.27
C GLY A 212 -30.30 -9.09 18.66
N LEU A 213 -29.08 -9.49 19.03
CA LEU A 213 -28.79 -10.84 19.53
C LEU A 213 -29.27 -11.04 20.97
N GLY A 214 -28.97 -10.08 21.84
CA GLY A 214 -29.18 -10.19 23.28
C GLY A 214 -30.57 -9.76 23.75
N LYS A 215 -31.07 -10.39 24.82
CA LYS A 215 -32.29 -9.94 25.52
C LYS A 215 -32.12 -8.61 26.26
N ASP A 216 -30.86 -8.22 26.48
CA ASP A 216 -30.47 -6.98 27.18
C ASP A 216 -30.21 -5.82 26.21
N GLU A 217 -30.25 -6.06 24.89
CA GLU A 217 -30.18 -5.02 23.87
C GLU A 217 -31.56 -4.40 23.60
N PRO A 218 -31.63 -3.14 23.13
CA PRO A 218 -32.87 -2.58 22.66
C PRO A 218 -33.51 -3.45 21.56
N PRO A 219 -34.84 -3.61 21.53
CA PRO A 219 -35.50 -4.44 20.53
C PRO A 219 -35.24 -3.92 19.11
N LEU A 220 -35.15 -4.81 18.12
CA LEU A 220 -35.15 -4.41 16.72
C LEU A 220 -36.58 -4.01 16.32
N TYR A 221 -36.78 -2.76 15.95
CA TYR A 221 -38.07 -2.28 15.46
C TYR A 221 -38.16 -2.54 13.95
N GLU A 222 -39.03 -3.48 13.57
CA GLU A 222 -39.14 -3.93 12.17
C GLU A 222 -39.92 -2.96 11.29
N LEU A 223 -40.99 -2.34 11.82
CA LEU A 223 -41.96 -1.56 11.05
C LEU A 223 -41.35 -0.44 10.18
N PRO A 224 -40.41 0.40 10.68
CA PRO A 224 -39.81 1.46 9.87
C PRO A 224 -39.21 0.96 8.56
N MET A 225 -38.36 -0.07 8.63
CA MET A 225 -37.66 -0.60 7.46
C MET A 225 -38.61 -1.38 6.54
N MET A 226 -39.53 -2.17 7.10
CA MET A 226 -40.47 -2.94 6.28
C MET A 226 -41.42 -2.05 5.48
N GLN A 227 -41.84 -0.90 6.03
CA GLN A 227 -42.74 0.04 5.35
C GLN A 227 -42.01 0.94 4.34
N TYR A 228 -40.78 1.33 4.65
CA TYR A 228 -40.08 2.35 3.88
C TYR A 228 -39.14 1.78 2.81
N ALA A 229 -38.39 0.72 3.17
CA ALA A 229 -37.35 0.12 2.34
C ALA A 229 -37.68 -1.30 1.88
N PHE A 230 -38.75 -1.92 2.40
CA PHE A 230 -39.13 -3.31 2.13
C PHE A 230 -38.12 -4.36 2.63
N TYR A 231 -37.43 -4.05 3.73
CA TYR A 231 -36.55 -4.98 4.42
C TYR A 231 -37.00 -5.26 5.84
N LYS A 232 -36.89 -6.51 6.27
CA LYS A 232 -36.99 -6.93 7.66
C LYS A 232 -35.60 -6.92 8.29
N PRO A 233 -35.33 -6.06 9.30
CA PRO A 233 -34.04 -6.05 9.97
C PRO A 233 -33.89 -7.27 10.88
N LEU A 234 -32.74 -7.94 10.80
CA LEU A 234 -32.39 -9.09 11.61
C LEU A 234 -30.98 -8.94 12.18
N TYR A 235 -30.72 -9.62 13.29
CA TYR A 235 -29.36 -9.84 13.76
C TYR A 235 -28.64 -10.78 12.79
N GLY A 236 -27.41 -10.43 12.38
CA GLY A 236 -26.50 -11.30 11.64
C GLY A 236 -25.13 -11.30 12.29
N GLU A 237 -24.71 -12.46 12.79
CA GLU A 237 -23.40 -12.67 13.42
C GLU A 237 -22.23 -12.45 12.44
N HIS A 238 -22.45 -12.74 11.16
CA HIS A 238 -21.46 -12.62 10.09
C HIS A 238 -21.19 -11.17 9.66
N VAL A 239 -22.17 -10.27 9.78
CA VAL A 239 -22.07 -8.86 9.35
C VAL A 239 -20.90 -8.09 9.97
N PRO A 240 -20.64 -8.19 11.29
CA PRO A 240 -19.49 -7.53 11.89
C PRO A 240 -18.13 -8.21 11.65
N ASN A 241 -18.06 -9.28 10.84
CA ASN A 241 -16.85 -10.08 10.64
C ASN A 241 -16.28 -9.91 9.21
N GLY A 242 -15.06 -10.41 9.00
CA GLY A 242 -14.32 -10.24 7.72
C GLY A 242 -14.90 -11.02 6.54
N GLU A 243 -15.73 -12.01 6.80
CA GLU A 243 -16.37 -12.91 5.85
C GLU A 243 -17.22 -12.17 4.81
N VAL A 244 -17.90 -11.08 5.19
CA VAL A 244 -18.69 -10.24 4.27
C VAL A 244 -17.82 -9.54 3.21
N CYS A 245 -16.52 -9.41 3.47
CA CYS A 245 -15.55 -8.84 2.53
C CYS A 245 -14.95 -9.89 1.59
N ALA A 246 -14.97 -11.18 1.97
CA ALA A 246 -14.21 -12.25 1.34
C ALA A 246 -14.54 -12.46 -0.14
N GLY A 247 -15.83 -12.39 -0.48
CA GLY A 247 -16.31 -12.62 -1.84
C GLY A 247 -15.64 -11.74 -2.89
N CYS A 248 -15.36 -10.48 -2.55
CA CYS A 248 -14.68 -9.53 -3.42
C CYS A 248 -13.17 -9.41 -3.17
N HIS A 249 -12.72 -9.68 -1.94
CA HIS A 249 -11.32 -9.45 -1.50
C HIS A 249 -10.42 -10.70 -1.56
N THR A 250 -10.85 -11.73 -2.27
CA THR A 250 -9.99 -12.77 -2.86
C THR A 250 -10.47 -13.01 -4.29
N LEU A 251 -9.61 -12.79 -5.29
CA LEU A 251 -9.95 -12.92 -6.70
C LEU A 251 -8.95 -13.83 -7.41
N VAL A 252 -9.48 -14.96 -7.87
CA VAL A 252 -8.82 -15.90 -8.76
C VAL A 252 -9.47 -15.75 -10.13
N THR A 253 -8.63 -15.61 -11.16
CA THR A 253 -9.01 -15.46 -12.56
C THR A 253 -8.44 -16.61 -13.39
N HIS A 254 -8.95 -16.78 -14.60
CA HIS A 254 -8.48 -17.82 -15.52
C HIS A 254 -7.60 -17.20 -16.60
N ALA A 255 -6.35 -17.64 -16.67
CA ALA A 255 -5.37 -17.03 -17.56
C ALA A 255 -5.60 -17.43 -19.03
N THR A 256 -5.35 -16.48 -19.92
CA THR A 256 -5.33 -16.65 -21.37
C THR A 256 -3.92 -16.57 -21.93
N ASP A 257 -3.68 -17.22 -23.06
CA ASP A 257 -2.47 -17.01 -23.85
C ASP A 257 -2.52 -15.68 -24.62
N LEU A 258 -1.47 -15.37 -25.40
CA LEU A 258 -1.38 -14.11 -26.14
C LEU A 258 -2.41 -14.00 -27.27
N GLU A 259 -2.95 -15.13 -27.73
CA GLU A 259 -4.02 -15.24 -28.71
C GLU A 259 -5.42 -15.21 -28.08
N GLY A 260 -5.53 -15.13 -26.74
CA GLY A 260 -6.78 -15.08 -26.01
C GLY A 260 -7.38 -16.45 -25.70
N ASN A 261 -6.70 -17.57 -25.91
CA ASN A 261 -7.24 -18.89 -25.55
C ASN A 261 -7.05 -19.16 -24.05
N TYR A 262 -8.08 -19.69 -23.39
CA TYR A 262 -7.95 -20.14 -22.00
C TYR A 262 -6.91 -21.26 -21.87
N THR A 263 -5.99 -21.07 -20.92
CA THR A 263 -4.87 -21.99 -20.68
C THR A 263 -5.22 -23.08 -19.67
N GLY A 264 -6.31 -22.88 -18.90
CA GLY A 264 -6.67 -23.71 -17.75
C GLY A 264 -5.86 -23.42 -16.49
N ILE A 265 -5.04 -22.36 -16.49
CA ILE A 265 -4.30 -21.89 -15.32
C ILE A 265 -5.20 -20.94 -14.53
N ASP A 266 -5.30 -21.21 -13.22
CA ASP A 266 -5.88 -20.27 -12.26
C ASP A 266 -4.80 -19.33 -11.74
N TYR A 267 -5.04 -18.03 -11.84
CA TYR A 267 -4.13 -16.99 -11.39
C TYR A 267 -4.75 -16.19 -10.26
N VAL A 268 -3.96 -15.95 -9.21
CA VAL A 268 -4.41 -15.20 -8.04
C VAL A 268 -4.11 -13.71 -8.28
N GLU A 269 -5.12 -12.99 -8.76
CA GLU A 269 -5.01 -11.55 -9.02
C GLU A 269 -4.86 -10.76 -7.71
N GLN A 270 -5.66 -11.10 -6.70
CA GLN A 270 -5.56 -10.52 -5.37
C GLN A 270 -6.08 -11.52 -4.32
N ALA A 271 -5.57 -11.44 -3.10
CA ALA A 271 -5.90 -12.40 -2.05
C ALA A 271 -6.00 -11.76 -0.67
N THR A 272 -6.40 -10.49 -0.55
CA THR A 272 -6.42 -9.73 0.72
C THR A 272 -7.09 -10.47 1.87
N TYR A 273 -8.23 -11.12 1.64
CA TYR A 273 -8.91 -11.89 2.69
C TYR A 273 -8.09 -13.13 3.09
N HIS A 274 -7.50 -13.86 2.14
CA HIS A 274 -6.62 -14.98 2.46
C HIS A 274 -5.29 -14.53 3.11
N GLU A 275 -4.75 -13.37 2.72
CA GLU A 275 -3.59 -12.77 3.38
C GLU A 275 -3.91 -12.46 4.85
N TRP A 276 -5.14 -12.03 5.15
CA TRP A 276 -5.64 -11.86 6.52
C TRP A 276 -5.86 -13.18 7.27
N LEU A 277 -6.39 -14.21 6.63
CA LEU A 277 -6.47 -15.54 7.22
C LEU A 277 -5.07 -16.08 7.58
N ASN A 278 -4.06 -15.77 6.79
CA ASN A 278 -2.66 -16.09 7.08
C ASN A 278 -1.98 -15.01 7.93
N SER A 279 -2.64 -14.55 8.99
CA SER A 279 -2.10 -13.56 9.92
C SER A 279 -2.48 -13.91 11.35
N THR A 280 -1.86 -13.21 12.30
CA THR A 280 -2.22 -13.30 13.73
C THR A 280 -3.62 -12.76 14.04
N TYR A 281 -4.26 -12.05 13.10
CA TYR A 281 -5.55 -11.40 13.29
C TYR A 281 -6.73 -12.28 12.86
N ALA A 282 -6.46 -13.40 12.20
CA ALA A 282 -7.48 -14.39 11.88
C ALA A 282 -8.19 -14.88 13.16
N PRO A 283 -9.40 -15.48 13.06
CA PRO A 283 -10.19 -15.88 14.22
C PRO A 283 -9.47 -16.83 15.18
N ASP A 284 -8.54 -17.65 14.68
CA ASP A 284 -7.71 -18.60 15.42
C ASP A 284 -6.28 -18.10 15.72
N GLY A 285 -5.96 -16.86 15.36
CA GLY A 285 -4.67 -16.21 15.60
C GLY A 285 -4.47 -15.71 17.04
N GLU A 286 -3.28 -15.21 17.34
CA GLU A 286 -2.92 -14.74 18.70
C GLU A 286 -3.56 -13.39 19.06
N GLU A 287 -3.94 -12.58 18.05
CA GLU A 287 -4.49 -11.24 18.23
C GLU A 287 -5.75 -11.04 17.36
N PRO A 288 -6.84 -11.82 17.55
CA PRO A 288 -7.97 -11.82 16.62
C PRO A 288 -8.57 -10.42 16.41
N ALA A 289 -8.68 -10.00 15.14
CA ALA A 289 -9.29 -8.75 14.74
C ALA A 289 -9.92 -8.90 13.34
N THR A 290 -11.08 -8.29 13.15
CA THR A 290 -11.82 -8.36 11.87
C THR A 290 -11.42 -7.23 10.94
N CYS A 291 -11.72 -7.37 9.64
CA CYS A 291 -11.58 -6.28 8.66
C CYS A 291 -12.28 -5.01 9.15
N ASN A 292 -13.47 -5.16 9.74
CA ASN A 292 -14.29 -4.07 10.27
C ASN A 292 -13.62 -3.36 11.46
N THR A 293 -12.74 -4.02 12.22
CA THR A 293 -12.02 -3.37 13.33
C THR A 293 -11.17 -2.20 12.84
N CYS A 294 -10.53 -2.32 11.68
CA CYS A 294 -9.68 -1.28 11.10
C CYS A 294 -10.42 -0.42 10.07
N HIS A 295 -11.22 -1.03 9.18
CA HIS A 295 -11.87 -0.32 8.07
C HIS A 295 -13.26 0.24 8.43
N MET A 296 -13.87 -0.20 9.54
CA MET A 296 -15.11 0.33 10.07
C MET A 296 -15.00 0.60 11.59
N PRO A 297 -14.08 1.49 12.00
CA PRO A 297 -13.72 1.66 13.41
C PRO A 297 -14.96 1.95 14.25
N ARG A 298 -15.01 1.34 15.43
CA ARG A 298 -16.17 1.44 16.31
C ARG A 298 -15.98 2.54 17.36
N ILE A 299 -17.05 3.25 17.65
CA ILE A 299 -17.16 4.15 18.80
C ILE A 299 -18.07 3.51 19.85
N ASP A 300 -17.73 3.70 21.12
CA ASP A 300 -18.58 3.27 22.24
C ASP A 300 -19.71 4.27 22.52
N ASP A 301 -19.59 5.49 21.97
CA ASP A 301 -20.61 6.51 22.07
C ASP A 301 -21.95 5.99 21.52
N PRO A 302 -23.04 6.05 22.30
CA PRO A 302 -24.35 5.59 21.86
C PRO A 302 -24.90 6.43 20.69
N VAL A 303 -25.49 5.77 19.68
CA VAL A 303 -26.06 6.41 18.48
C VAL A 303 -27.47 5.91 18.19
N ILE A 304 -28.45 6.81 18.04
CA ILE A 304 -29.78 6.49 17.50
C ILE A 304 -29.63 6.36 15.99
N ILE A 305 -29.80 5.14 15.47
CA ILE A 305 -29.39 4.79 14.11
C ILE A 305 -30.39 5.15 13.01
N SER A 306 -31.55 5.72 13.34
CA SER A 306 -32.57 6.11 12.35
C SER A 306 -33.24 7.42 12.72
N SER A 307 -33.25 8.35 11.77
CA SER A 307 -34.00 9.60 11.83
C SER A 307 -35.51 9.36 11.69
N GLY A 308 -36.32 10.35 12.10
CA GLY A 308 -37.78 10.30 12.00
C GLY A 308 -38.49 9.52 13.12
N TYR A 309 -37.76 8.83 14.00
CA TYR A 309 -38.33 7.97 15.05
C TYR A 309 -37.71 8.24 16.43
N VAL A 310 -38.20 9.27 17.12
CA VAL A 310 -37.69 9.70 18.44
C VAL A 310 -37.89 8.69 19.59
N PHE A 311 -38.63 7.61 19.35
CA PHE A 311 -38.82 6.53 20.32
C PHE A 311 -37.71 5.48 20.27
N LEU A 312 -36.78 5.55 19.31
CA LEU A 312 -35.69 4.60 19.20
C LEU A 312 -34.63 4.84 20.29
N GLU A 313 -34.22 3.76 20.93
CA GLU A 313 -33.06 3.73 21.81
C GLU A 313 -31.75 3.73 21.01
N PRO A 314 -30.68 4.37 21.53
CA PRO A 314 -29.39 4.35 20.87
C PRO A 314 -28.71 2.97 20.95
N ARG A 315 -27.83 2.71 19.98
CA ARG A 315 -27.01 1.50 19.85
C ARG A 315 -25.55 1.79 20.18
N THR A 316 -24.86 0.81 20.76
CA THR A 316 -23.43 0.82 21.05
C THR A 316 -22.91 -0.62 21.13
N PRO A 317 -21.67 -0.92 20.67
CA PRO A 317 -20.77 -0.04 19.94
C PRO A 317 -21.28 0.25 18.51
N TYR A 318 -20.92 1.40 17.94
CA TYR A 318 -21.36 1.86 16.62
C TYR A 318 -20.22 1.87 15.60
N GLY A 319 -20.40 1.21 14.45
CA GLY A 319 -19.39 1.12 13.39
C GLY A 319 -19.45 2.29 12.41
N LEU A 320 -18.35 3.04 12.31
CA LEU A 320 -18.21 4.13 11.34
C LEU A 320 -17.94 3.54 9.96
N HIS A 321 -18.75 3.89 8.96
CA HIS A 321 -18.61 3.38 7.59
C HIS A 321 -17.48 4.09 6.82
N SER A 322 -16.31 4.23 7.45
CA SER A 322 -15.16 4.94 6.88
C SER A 322 -14.60 4.27 5.64
N LEU A 323 -14.48 2.93 5.65
CA LEU A 323 -14.17 2.06 4.51
C LEU A 323 -13.00 2.57 3.65
N VAL A 324 -11.99 3.14 4.30
CA VAL A 324 -10.82 3.71 3.62
C VAL A 324 -9.81 2.63 3.26
N GLY A 325 -9.18 2.80 2.10
CA GLY A 325 -8.02 2.04 1.62
C GLY A 325 -6.89 3.01 1.26
N GLY A 326 -5.88 2.56 0.50
CA GLY A 326 -4.72 3.42 0.19
C GLY A 326 -4.87 4.39 -0.99
N ASN A 327 -5.92 4.28 -1.83
CA ASN A 327 -5.99 4.98 -3.12
C ASN A 327 -6.51 6.43 -3.00
N ALA A 328 -5.76 7.27 -2.29
CA ALA A 328 -6.02 8.70 -2.15
C ALA A 328 -6.08 9.41 -3.51
N GLN A 329 -5.21 9.05 -4.45
CA GLN A 329 -5.16 9.64 -5.77
C GLN A 329 -6.50 9.54 -6.53
N MET A 330 -7.16 8.38 -6.51
CA MET A 330 -8.48 8.25 -7.13
C MET A 330 -9.56 9.04 -6.39
N LEU A 331 -9.48 9.12 -5.05
CA LEU A 331 -10.39 9.97 -4.28
C LEU A 331 -10.23 11.46 -4.65
N GLU A 332 -9.01 11.93 -4.91
CA GLU A 332 -8.77 13.29 -5.42
C GLU A 332 -9.33 13.50 -6.83
N ILE A 333 -9.09 12.55 -7.74
CA ILE A 333 -9.68 12.57 -9.08
C ILE A 333 -11.22 12.66 -8.97
N MET A 334 -11.83 11.85 -8.12
CA MET A 334 -13.28 11.85 -7.90
C MET A 334 -13.78 13.17 -7.31
N ARG A 335 -13.11 13.70 -6.28
CA ARG A 335 -13.44 14.99 -5.66
C ARG A 335 -13.42 16.13 -6.68
N ASP A 336 -12.41 16.16 -7.54
CA ASP A 336 -12.19 17.27 -8.47
C ASP A 336 -13.06 17.16 -9.73
N ASN A 337 -13.74 16.02 -9.93
CA ASN A 337 -14.51 15.72 -11.15
C ASN A 337 -15.91 15.13 -10.87
N THR A 338 -16.55 15.50 -9.75
CA THR A 338 -17.84 14.95 -9.33
C THR A 338 -18.93 15.04 -10.42
N GLU A 339 -19.09 16.20 -11.07
CA GLU A 339 -20.07 16.38 -12.15
C GLU A 339 -19.75 15.52 -13.37
N ALA A 340 -18.48 15.51 -13.80
CA ALA A 340 -18.05 14.78 -14.99
C ALA A 340 -18.18 13.25 -14.83
N LEU A 341 -18.01 12.75 -13.61
CA LEU A 341 -18.16 11.34 -13.26
C LEU A 341 -19.59 10.97 -12.79
N GLY A 342 -20.45 11.98 -12.61
CA GLY A 342 -21.82 11.83 -12.12
C GLY A 342 -21.90 11.30 -10.69
N LEU A 343 -21.02 11.75 -9.80
CA LEU A 343 -20.96 11.28 -8.42
C LEU A 343 -22.00 12.00 -7.56
N GLU A 344 -22.80 11.23 -6.80
CA GLU A 344 -23.84 11.75 -5.91
C GLU A 344 -23.26 12.08 -4.51
N THR A 345 -22.18 12.85 -4.49
CA THR A 345 -21.48 13.26 -3.27
C THR A 345 -20.85 14.64 -3.41
N ALA A 346 -20.71 15.33 -2.29
CA ALA A 346 -20.13 16.67 -2.22
C ALA A 346 -18.60 16.58 -2.05
N PRO A 347 -17.82 17.50 -2.65
CA PRO A 347 -16.36 17.52 -2.51
C PRO A 347 -15.86 17.50 -1.05
N GLU A 348 -16.57 18.16 -0.14
CA GLU A 348 -16.18 18.25 1.28
C GLU A 348 -16.22 16.89 2.01
N LEU A 349 -17.06 15.96 1.53
CA LEU A 349 -17.08 14.60 2.08
C LEU A 349 -15.88 13.79 1.61
N PHE A 350 -15.41 14.02 0.38
CA PHE A 350 -14.15 13.44 -0.08
C PHE A 350 -12.98 13.96 0.73
N ASP A 351 -12.94 15.24 1.11
CA ASP A 351 -11.86 15.76 1.95
C ASP A 351 -11.77 15.01 3.29
N SER A 352 -12.92 14.67 3.89
CA SER A 352 -12.97 13.86 5.11
C SER A 352 -12.47 12.42 4.89
N THR A 353 -12.83 11.80 3.76
CA THR A 353 -12.37 10.45 3.40
C THR A 353 -10.89 10.42 3.04
N LEU A 354 -10.39 11.46 2.36
CA LEU A 354 -8.96 11.66 2.06
C LEU A 354 -8.14 11.82 3.34
N GLN A 355 -8.64 12.60 4.29
CA GLN A 355 -7.99 12.74 5.60
C GLN A 355 -7.89 11.37 6.29
N ARG A 356 -8.99 10.63 6.42
CA ARG A 356 -8.98 9.28 7.01
C ARG A 356 -8.04 8.32 6.27
N THR A 357 -8.00 8.40 4.94
CA THR A 357 -7.10 7.59 4.10
C THR A 357 -5.64 7.90 4.41
N ARG A 358 -5.26 9.18 4.46
CA ARG A 358 -3.89 9.62 4.79
C ARG A 358 -3.51 9.32 6.23
N ASP A 359 -4.44 9.45 7.16
CA ASP A 359 -4.23 9.10 8.56
C ASP A 359 -3.97 7.59 8.71
N MET A 360 -4.70 6.74 7.97
CA MET A 360 -4.45 5.29 7.94
C MET A 360 -3.08 4.97 7.32
N LEU A 361 -2.74 5.59 6.18
CA LEU A 361 -1.43 5.40 5.53
C LEU A 361 -0.28 5.81 6.44
N ARG A 362 -0.40 6.93 7.15
CA ARG A 362 0.64 7.49 8.02
C ARG A 362 0.80 6.76 9.34
N ASN A 363 -0.32 6.32 9.92
CA ASN A 363 -0.32 5.87 11.31
C ASN A 363 -0.59 4.38 11.46
N GLU A 364 -1.29 3.71 10.54
CA GLU A 364 -1.77 2.33 10.73
C GLU A 364 -1.24 1.32 9.70
N THR A 365 -0.24 1.71 8.89
CA THR A 365 0.21 0.91 7.74
C THR A 365 1.57 0.25 7.98
N VAL A 366 2.64 1.03 8.18
CA VAL A 366 4.00 0.50 8.37
C VAL A 366 4.73 1.31 9.44
N ASP A 367 5.45 0.61 10.33
CA ASP A 367 6.47 1.20 11.18
C ASP A 367 7.83 1.22 10.47
N LEU A 368 8.52 2.36 10.55
CA LEU A 368 9.86 2.58 10.01
C LEU A 368 10.89 2.69 11.14
N ASN A 369 11.90 1.82 11.12
CA ASN A 369 13.06 1.91 12.00
C ASN A 369 14.34 1.98 11.17
N VAL A 370 15.22 2.94 11.48
CA VAL A 370 16.48 3.13 10.78
C VAL A 370 17.63 3.03 11.77
N THR A 371 18.57 2.13 11.48
CA THR A 371 19.83 1.98 12.20
C THR A 371 20.98 2.35 11.28
N MET A 372 21.86 3.25 11.73
CA MET A 372 22.94 3.77 10.89
C MET A 372 24.27 3.65 11.61
N GLY A 373 25.28 3.14 10.90
CA GLY A 373 26.66 3.15 11.35
C GLY A 373 27.32 4.53 11.19
N ASP A 374 28.52 4.70 11.75
CA ASP A 374 29.31 5.90 11.47
C ASP A 374 29.64 6.00 9.97
N TRP A 375 29.61 7.21 9.41
CA TRP A 375 30.07 7.44 8.05
C TRP A 375 31.59 7.57 8.04
N ILE A 376 32.28 6.65 7.38
CA ILE A 376 33.74 6.64 7.30
C ILE A 376 34.15 7.30 5.98
N ASP A 377 34.85 8.43 6.03
CA ASP A 377 35.23 9.19 4.84
C ASP A 377 35.80 8.31 3.71
N ALA A 378 36.73 7.40 4.02
CA ALA A 378 37.36 6.56 3.00
C ALA A 378 36.50 5.38 2.49
N TRP A 379 35.46 4.97 3.23
CA TRP A 379 34.75 3.69 3.00
C TRP A 379 33.24 3.82 2.84
N GLY A 380 32.67 5.00 3.09
CA GLY A 380 31.24 5.23 3.03
C GLY A 380 30.53 4.88 4.34
N ALA A 381 29.24 4.55 4.25
CA ALA A 381 28.41 4.21 5.38
C ALA A 381 27.40 3.09 5.06
N THR A 382 26.93 2.45 6.13
CA THR A 382 25.88 1.42 6.06
C THR A 382 24.66 1.88 6.84
N CYS A 383 23.52 1.92 6.18
CA CYS A 383 22.21 2.26 6.76
C CYS A 383 21.27 1.07 6.64
N GLU A 384 20.81 0.52 7.75
CA GLU A 384 19.79 -0.52 7.78
C GLU A 384 18.41 0.12 7.96
N VAL A 385 17.53 -0.11 6.99
CA VAL A 385 16.15 0.36 7.00
C VAL A 385 15.24 -0.84 7.21
N GLN A 386 14.55 -0.87 8.34
CA GLN A 386 13.61 -1.92 8.72
C GLN A 386 12.18 -1.40 8.63
N LEU A 387 11.34 -2.11 7.87
CA LEU A 387 9.91 -1.87 7.77
C LEU A 387 9.16 -3.00 8.48
N THR A 388 8.17 -2.65 9.30
CA THR A 388 7.25 -3.61 9.92
C THR A 388 5.82 -3.30 9.52
N ASN A 389 5.14 -4.24 8.89
CA ASN A 389 3.75 -4.11 8.49
C ASN A 389 2.82 -4.17 9.71
N LYS A 390 1.95 -3.18 9.83
CA LYS A 390 0.90 -3.12 10.86
C LYS A 390 -0.44 -3.66 10.39
N ALA A 391 -0.63 -3.79 9.07
CA ALA A 391 -1.87 -4.29 8.50
C ALA A 391 -2.01 -5.81 8.72
N GLY A 392 -3.27 -6.27 8.79
CA GLY A 392 -3.58 -7.68 8.92
C GLY A 392 -3.42 -8.50 7.63
N HIS A 393 -3.11 -7.86 6.51
CA HIS A 393 -2.86 -8.47 5.19
C HIS A 393 -1.51 -7.97 4.66
N LYS A 394 -1.11 -8.35 3.43
CA LYS A 394 0.15 -7.83 2.87
C LYS A 394 0.11 -6.31 2.69
N PHE A 395 1.25 -5.64 2.70
CA PHE A 395 1.34 -4.23 2.33
C PHE A 395 2.29 -4.01 1.13
N PRO A 396 1.80 -3.40 0.05
CA PRO A 396 0.39 -3.12 -0.25
C PRO A 396 -0.41 -4.40 -0.60
N SER A 397 -1.72 -4.44 -0.33
CA SER A 397 -2.63 -5.54 -0.75
C SER A 397 -3.60 -5.09 -1.85
N GLY A 398 -4.37 -6.05 -2.37
CA GLY A 398 -5.43 -5.84 -3.37
C GLY A 398 -4.88 -5.82 -4.79
N TYR A 399 -5.43 -4.92 -5.60
CA TYR A 399 -5.15 -4.80 -7.02
C TYR A 399 -3.63 -4.77 -7.35
N PRO A 400 -3.11 -5.58 -8.29
CA PRO A 400 -1.67 -5.72 -8.56
C PRO A 400 -0.89 -4.43 -8.89
N ALA A 401 -1.57 -3.35 -9.28
CA ALA A 401 -0.90 -2.08 -9.56
C ALA A 401 -0.31 -1.38 -8.32
N ARG A 402 -0.70 -1.77 -7.11
CA ARG A 402 -0.24 -1.08 -5.90
C ARG A 402 1.24 -1.38 -5.64
N ARG A 403 2.02 -0.35 -5.37
CA ARG A 403 3.42 -0.48 -4.94
C ARG A 403 3.76 0.43 -3.77
N ALA A 404 4.75 0.02 -2.98
CA ALA A 404 5.41 0.86 -2.01
C ALA A 404 6.93 0.77 -2.21
N TRP A 405 7.69 1.79 -1.83
CA TRP A 405 9.15 1.74 -1.93
C TRP A 405 9.83 2.60 -0.88
N ILE A 406 11.15 2.38 -0.72
CA ILE A 406 12.00 3.13 0.19
C ILE A 406 12.84 4.13 -0.63
N GLU A 407 12.70 5.41 -0.31
CA GLU A 407 13.60 6.48 -0.73
C GLU A 407 14.64 6.75 0.37
N VAL A 408 15.92 6.73 0.01
CA VAL A 408 17.03 7.08 0.91
C VAL A 408 17.86 8.16 0.26
N LYS A 409 18.00 9.28 0.97
CA LYS A 409 18.75 10.45 0.51
C LYS A 409 19.75 10.88 1.57
N ALA A 410 21.00 11.02 1.16
CA ALA A 410 22.08 11.58 1.96
C ALA A 410 22.55 12.89 1.34
N SER A 411 22.65 13.93 2.16
CA SER A 411 23.11 15.26 1.73
C SER A 411 24.21 15.77 2.65
N GLN A 412 25.17 16.50 2.11
CA GLN A 412 26.21 17.18 2.87
C GLN A 412 26.33 18.62 2.41
N ASN A 413 26.29 19.58 3.34
CA ASN A 413 26.33 21.02 3.04
C ASN A 413 25.26 21.48 2.02
N GLY A 414 24.11 20.80 1.99
CA GLY A 414 23.01 21.06 1.04
C GLY A 414 23.19 20.43 -0.35
N GLU A 415 24.26 19.68 -0.59
CA GLU A 415 24.48 18.92 -1.82
C GLU A 415 24.11 17.45 -1.61
N VAL A 416 23.35 16.86 -2.54
CA VAL A 416 22.99 15.44 -2.50
C VAL A 416 24.18 14.60 -2.90
N ILE A 417 24.64 13.73 -1.99
CA ILE A 417 25.79 12.84 -2.20
C ILE A 417 25.38 11.39 -2.47
N TRP A 418 24.17 11.00 -2.08
CA TRP A 418 23.57 9.71 -2.38
C TRP A 418 22.06 9.83 -2.45
N HIS A 419 21.42 9.19 -3.42
CA HIS A 419 19.97 9.23 -3.56
C HIS A 419 19.44 8.01 -4.30
N SER A 420 18.74 7.13 -3.58
CA SER A 420 18.04 5.96 -4.09
C SER A 420 16.53 6.15 -3.92
N GLY A 421 15.74 5.73 -4.91
CA GLY A 421 14.27 5.77 -4.83
C GLY A 421 13.65 7.17 -5.01
N GLY A 422 14.44 8.15 -5.47
CA GLY A 422 13.93 9.47 -5.83
C GLY A 422 12.99 9.39 -7.03
N TRP A 423 11.95 10.24 -7.05
CA TRP A 423 10.90 10.18 -8.06
C TRP A 423 10.54 11.56 -8.63
N ALA A 424 9.97 11.57 -9.83
CA ALA A 424 9.43 12.77 -10.47
C ALA A 424 8.19 12.40 -11.30
N ASN A 425 7.11 13.18 -11.16
CA ASN A 425 5.83 12.93 -11.84
C ASN A 425 5.32 11.48 -11.68
N GLY A 426 5.53 10.88 -10.51
CA GLY A 426 5.14 9.50 -10.19
C GLY A 426 6.06 8.40 -10.73
N SER A 427 7.06 8.72 -11.55
CA SER A 427 8.08 7.78 -12.03
C SER A 427 9.27 7.73 -11.07
N ILE A 428 9.70 6.53 -10.68
CA ILE A 428 10.88 6.29 -9.84
C ILE A 428 12.14 6.31 -10.71
N THR A 429 13.17 7.01 -10.26
CA THR A 429 14.47 7.09 -10.94
C THR A 429 15.18 5.75 -10.87
N GLY A 430 15.72 5.28 -11.99
CA GLY A 430 16.46 4.01 -12.08
C GLY A 430 15.61 2.80 -12.44
N VAL A 431 14.29 2.94 -12.52
CA VAL A 431 13.34 1.85 -12.74
C VAL A 431 12.65 2.00 -14.11
N ASP A 432 12.32 0.89 -14.77
CA ASP A 432 11.52 0.88 -16.00
C ASP A 432 10.05 1.22 -15.70
N GLU A 433 9.68 2.48 -15.87
CA GLU A 433 8.32 3.00 -15.64
C GLU A 433 7.46 3.03 -16.91
N SER A 434 8.08 2.88 -18.08
CA SER A 434 7.42 3.06 -19.38
C SER A 434 7.21 1.76 -20.16
N GLY A 435 7.92 0.70 -19.78
CA GLY A 435 7.87 -0.60 -20.39
C GLY A 435 7.49 -1.71 -19.42
N LEU A 436 7.45 -2.93 -19.95
CA LEU A 436 7.28 -4.18 -19.21
C LEU A 436 8.43 -5.15 -19.48
N ALA A 437 9.55 -4.66 -20.06
CA ALA A 437 10.65 -5.51 -20.48
C ALA A 437 11.49 -5.99 -19.28
N GLU A 438 11.62 -5.14 -18.26
CA GLU A 438 12.35 -5.43 -17.03
C GLU A 438 11.50 -5.03 -15.83
N TYR A 439 11.79 -5.55 -14.64
CA TYR A 439 11.17 -5.14 -13.38
C TYR A 439 12.24 -5.07 -12.29
N GLU A 440 12.02 -4.23 -11.28
CA GLU A 440 12.97 -4.05 -10.19
C GLU A 440 13.00 -5.31 -9.30
N PRO A 441 14.15 -5.97 -9.11
CA PRO A 441 14.22 -7.16 -8.26
C PRO A 441 13.99 -6.80 -6.78
N HIS A 442 13.81 -7.82 -5.95
CA HIS A 442 13.86 -7.64 -4.50
C HIS A 442 15.33 -7.52 -4.05
N HIS A 443 15.62 -6.55 -3.18
CA HIS A 443 16.95 -6.25 -2.67
C HIS A 443 17.03 -6.43 -1.16
N THR A 444 18.01 -7.22 -0.73
CA THR A 444 18.50 -7.23 0.65
C THR A 444 19.52 -6.12 0.90
N VAL A 445 20.33 -5.81 -0.14
CA VAL A 445 21.41 -4.83 -0.09
C VAL A 445 21.33 -3.92 -1.31
N ILE A 446 21.38 -2.61 -1.11
CA ILE A 446 21.41 -1.58 -2.16
C ILE A 446 22.74 -0.83 -2.06
N ASN A 447 23.57 -0.94 -3.10
CA ASN A 447 24.89 -0.30 -3.18
C ASN A 447 25.10 0.50 -4.47
N ASP A 448 24.03 0.66 -5.26
CA ASP A 448 23.95 1.55 -6.42
C ASP A 448 22.76 2.50 -6.20
N PRO A 449 22.93 3.84 -6.34
CA PRO A 449 21.82 4.77 -6.20
C PRO A 449 20.66 4.54 -7.19
N MET A 450 20.88 3.81 -8.28
CA MET A 450 19.85 3.48 -9.27
C MET A 450 19.02 2.24 -8.92
N GLN A 451 19.40 1.48 -7.88
CA GLN A 451 18.61 0.36 -7.37
C GLN A 451 17.59 0.86 -6.35
N VAL A 452 16.40 0.25 -6.30
CA VAL A 452 15.33 0.68 -5.41
C VAL A 452 14.63 -0.53 -4.80
N GLN A 453 14.46 -0.56 -3.48
CA GLN A 453 13.58 -1.57 -2.87
C GLN A 453 12.12 -1.19 -3.11
N ILE A 454 11.48 -1.89 -4.05
CA ILE A 454 10.05 -1.79 -4.36
C ILE A 454 9.32 -3.05 -3.86
N TYR A 455 8.28 -2.84 -3.05
CA TYR A 455 7.33 -3.84 -2.59
C TYR A 455 6.11 -3.84 -3.52
N GLU A 456 5.98 -4.88 -4.34
CA GLU A 456 4.96 -4.98 -5.39
C GLU A 456 4.71 -6.44 -5.79
N LEU A 457 3.63 -6.65 -6.54
CA LEU A 457 3.40 -7.88 -7.29
C LEU A 457 3.74 -7.63 -8.76
N VAL A 458 4.54 -8.52 -9.35
CA VAL A 458 4.84 -8.52 -10.79
C VAL A 458 4.30 -9.80 -11.40
N ALA A 459 3.18 -9.68 -12.11
CA ALA A 459 2.57 -10.77 -12.86
C ALA A 459 3.37 -11.07 -14.14
N ALA A 460 3.37 -12.32 -14.57
CA ALA A 460 3.88 -12.77 -15.86
C ALA A 460 2.79 -13.45 -16.69
N ASP A 461 2.90 -13.27 -18.00
CA ASP A 461 2.12 -14.04 -18.98
C ASP A 461 2.59 -15.50 -19.10
N VAL A 462 1.94 -16.25 -19.98
CA VAL A 462 2.26 -17.66 -20.25
C VAL A 462 3.66 -17.87 -20.87
N GLU A 463 4.28 -16.82 -21.41
CA GLU A 463 5.65 -16.86 -21.94
C GLU A 463 6.70 -16.49 -20.89
N GLY A 464 6.26 -16.04 -19.70
CA GLY A 464 7.13 -15.60 -18.61
C GLY A 464 7.54 -14.14 -18.69
N ASN A 465 6.91 -13.33 -19.55
CA ASN A 465 7.18 -11.89 -19.64
C ASN A 465 6.30 -11.12 -18.64
N PRO A 466 6.80 -10.04 -18.01
CA PRO A 466 5.96 -9.19 -17.17
C PRO A 466 4.73 -8.68 -17.93
N THR A 467 3.56 -8.76 -17.31
CA THR A 467 2.31 -8.27 -17.88
C THR A 467 1.54 -7.42 -16.88
N ASN A 468 0.82 -6.42 -17.40
CA ASN A 468 -0.19 -5.69 -16.64
C ASN A 468 -1.61 -5.96 -17.16
N VAL A 469 -1.77 -6.81 -18.19
CA VAL A 469 -3.07 -7.34 -18.65
C VAL A 469 -3.46 -8.46 -17.71
N LEU A 470 -4.56 -8.29 -16.99
CA LEU A 470 -4.97 -9.18 -15.90
C LEU A 470 -5.35 -10.56 -16.43
N GLU A 471 -6.08 -10.61 -17.56
CA GLU A 471 -6.50 -11.88 -18.14
C GLU A 471 -5.33 -12.69 -18.72
N ARG A 472 -4.16 -12.05 -18.96
CA ARG A 472 -2.95 -12.75 -19.41
C ARG A 472 -2.07 -13.23 -18.26
N ALA A 473 -2.31 -12.77 -17.03
CA ALA A 473 -1.49 -13.14 -15.90
C ALA A 473 -1.65 -14.65 -15.59
N ALA A 474 -0.55 -15.40 -15.67
CA ALA A 474 -0.53 -16.85 -15.51
C ALA A 474 0.42 -17.31 -14.39
N SER A 475 1.37 -16.45 -13.98
CA SER A 475 2.29 -16.69 -12.87
C SER A 475 2.77 -15.36 -12.28
N SER A 476 3.50 -15.39 -11.18
CA SER A 476 4.15 -14.19 -10.63
C SER A 476 5.67 -14.33 -10.73
N LEU A 477 6.34 -13.26 -11.14
CA LEU A 477 7.80 -13.17 -11.16
C LEU A 477 8.36 -12.68 -9.83
N LYS A 478 7.54 -11.92 -9.09
CA LYS A 478 7.85 -11.29 -7.82
C LYS A 478 6.55 -11.04 -7.06
N ASP A 479 6.52 -11.44 -5.79
CA ASP A 479 5.58 -10.93 -4.81
C ASP A 479 6.34 -10.82 -3.49
N ASN A 480 6.95 -9.65 -3.30
CA ASN A 480 7.71 -9.32 -2.10
C ASN A 480 6.94 -8.34 -1.19
N ARG A 481 5.63 -8.15 -1.40
CA ARG A 481 4.79 -7.25 -0.59
C ARG A 481 4.92 -7.67 0.89
N LEU A 482 5.08 -6.69 1.79
CA LEU A 482 5.37 -6.96 3.21
C LEU A 482 4.25 -7.81 3.80
N THR A 483 4.57 -8.97 4.36
CA THR A 483 3.58 -9.89 4.94
C THR A 483 3.00 -9.33 6.24
N PRO A 484 1.81 -9.78 6.69
CA PRO A 484 1.31 -9.42 8.00
C PRO A 484 2.01 -10.20 9.12
N LYS A 485 1.94 -9.70 10.36
CA LYS A 485 2.38 -10.46 11.53
C LYS A 485 1.64 -11.81 11.62
N GLY A 486 2.36 -12.88 11.94
CA GLY A 486 1.82 -14.24 12.04
C GLY A 486 1.80 -15.02 10.73
N PHE A 487 2.22 -14.42 9.61
CA PHE A 487 2.23 -15.09 8.32
C PHE A 487 3.11 -16.35 8.28
N SER A 488 2.62 -17.41 7.64
CA SER A 488 3.28 -18.71 7.58
C SER A 488 3.27 -19.31 6.17
N TYR A 489 4.41 -19.89 5.79
CA TYR A 489 4.56 -20.69 4.57
C TYR A 489 3.80 -22.02 4.59
N THR A 490 3.35 -22.47 5.77
CA THR A 490 2.63 -23.74 5.93
C THR A 490 1.15 -23.54 6.23
N HIS A 491 0.65 -22.31 6.14
CA HIS A 491 -0.77 -22.03 6.33
C HIS A 491 -1.58 -22.68 5.20
N PRO A 492 -2.81 -23.19 5.45
CA PRO A 492 -3.64 -23.81 4.42
C PRO A 492 -3.91 -22.93 3.20
N VAL A 493 -3.94 -21.60 3.36
CA VAL A 493 -4.14 -20.63 2.27
C VAL A 493 -2.83 -20.08 1.68
N TYR A 494 -1.68 -20.71 1.96
CA TYR A 494 -0.40 -20.23 1.45
C TYR A 494 -0.33 -20.31 -0.09
N ASP A 495 -1.05 -21.24 -0.70
CA ASP A 495 -1.18 -21.39 -2.15
C ASP A 495 -1.70 -20.12 -2.86
N THR A 496 -2.53 -19.33 -2.19
CA THR A 496 -3.07 -18.05 -2.70
C THR A 496 -2.33 -16.81 -2.18
N THR A 497 -1.42 -16.97 -1.21
CA THR A 497 -0.76 -15.83 -0.54
C THR A 497 0.76 -15.85 -0.70
N ARG A 498 1.26 -16.62 -1.66
CA ARG A 498 2.67 -16.94 -1.85
C ARG A 498 3.57 -15.71 -1.82
N VAL A 499 4.75 -15.87 -1.21
CA VAL A 499 5.87 -14.93 -1.41
C VAL A 499 6.63 -15.47 -2.60
N GLU A 500 6.96 -14.60 -3.57
CA GLU A 500 7.57 -15.03 -4.83
C GLU A 500 8.79 -14.18 -5.21
N GLY A 501 9.71 -14.78 -5.96
CA GLY A 501 10.98 -14.17 -6.33
C GLY A 501 12.03 -14.22 -5.20
N LEU A 502 13.01 -13.31 -5.27
CA LEU A 502 14.19 -13.33 -4.39
C LEU A 502 13.88 -13.12 -2.90
N ALA A 503 12.67 -12.63 -2.56
CA ALA A 503 12.24 -12.49 -1.17
C ALA A 503 12.11 -13.84 -0.42
N LEU A 504 11.97 -14.96 -1.13
CA LEU A 504 11.97 -16.31 -0.53
C LEU A 504 13.34 -16.72 0.01
N ASP A 505 14.41 -16.22 -0.61
CA ASP A 505 15.78 -16.56 -0.27
C ASP A 505 16.42 -15.54 0.69
N ASP A 506 15.69 -14.47 1.03
CA ASP A 506 16.16 -13.42 1.92
C ASP A 506 15.82 -13.72 3.40
N ALA A 507 16.86 -13.98 4.19
CA ALA A 507 16.73 -14.22 5.63
C ALA A 507 16.29 -12.97 6.43
N LEU A 508 16.44 -11.76 5.87
CA LEU A 508 15.99 -10.50 6.46
C LEU A 508 14.54 -10.16 6.07
N PHE A 509 13.93 -10.92 5.16
CA PHE A 509 12.48 -10.89 4.88
C PHE A 509 11.76 -11.82 5.86
N GLU A 510 11.61 -11.35 7.10
CA GLU A 510 11.09 -12.11 8.23
C GLU A 510 9.55 -12.23 8.17
N VAL A 511 9.06 -13.16 7.34
CA VAL A 511 7.63 -13.27 7.02
C VAL A 511 6.70 -13.35 8.23
N GLY A 512 7.03 -14.16 9.23
CA GLY A 512 6.16 -14.31 10.41
C GLY A 512 6.11 -13.08 11.31
N GLN A 513 7.07 -12.18 11.17
CA GLN A 513 7.08 -10.89 11.88
C GLN A 513 6.48 -9.76 11.05
N GLY A 514 6.10 -10.03 9.79
CA GLY A 514 5.66 -9.01 8.84
C GLY A 514 6.71 -7.94 8.60
N ARG A 515 7.99 -8.33 8.54
CA ARG A 515 9.13 -7.40 8.63
C ARG A 515 10.16 -7.65 7.54
N HIS A 516 10.76 -6.58 7.03
CA HIS A 516 11.88 -6.65 6.11
C HIS A 516 12.95 -5.61 6.49
N THR A 517 14.22 -6.01 6.43
CA THR A 517 15.36 -5.09 6.64
C THR A 517 16.23 -5.02 5.39
N VAL A 518 16.38 -3.81 4.85
CA VAL A 518 17.23 -3.52 3.68
C VAL A 518 18.48 -2.78 4.14
N THR A 519 19.64 -3.21 3.67
CA THR A 519 20.92 -2.55 3.95
C THR A 519 21.33 -1.65 2.78
N TYR A 520 21.50 -0.37 3.03
CA TYR A 520 22.05 0.58 2.06
C TYR A 520 23.54 0.79 2.32
N GLU A 521 24.37 0.41 1.36
CA GLU A 521 25.82 0.60 1.38
C GLU A 521 26.18 1.82 0.51
N MET A 522 26.27 2.98 1.16
CA MET A 522 26.56 4.24 0.49
C MET A 522 28.06 4.42 0.36
N VAL A 523 28.60 4.19 -0.84
CA VAL A 523 30.04 4.31 -1.11
C VAL A 523 30.37 5.70 -1.67
N GLY A 524 31.45 6.30 -1.17
CA GLY A 524 31.95 7.58 -1.67
C GLY A 524 32.66 8.40 -0.61
N ALA A 525 33.77 9.04 -1.01
CA ALA A 525 34.45 9.99 -0.16
C ALA A 525 33.57 11.22 0.07
N VAL A 526 33.43 11.62 1.34
CA VAL A 526 32.62 12.77 1.74
C VAL A 526 33.51 13.77 2.47
N GLY A 527 33.19 15.06 2.36
CA GLY A 527 33.96 16.08 3.06
C GLY A 527 33.92 15.91 4.58
N SER A 528 34.80 16.62 5.27
CA SER A 528 34.70 16.77 6.72
C SER A 528 33.42 17.56 7.06
N GLY A 529 32.45 16.93 7.70
CA GLY A 529 31.21 17.56 8.12
C GLY A 529 30.09 16.55 8.34
N PRO A 530 29.02 16.92 9.06
CA PRO A 530 27.86 16.06 9.21
C PRO A 530 27.19 15.74 7.86
N VAL A 531 26.61 14.55 7.74
CA VAL A 531 25.76 14.13 6.62
C VAL A 531 24.32 14.08 7.13
N ASP A 532 23.41 14.76 6.44
CA ASP A 532 21.98 14.72 6.69
C ASP A 532 21.36 13.55 5.92
N MET A 533 20.68 12.68 6.65
CA MET A 533 20.00 11.50 6.16
C MET A 533 18.48 11.72 6.19
N GLU A 534 17.82 11.40 5.09
CA GLU A 534 16.37 11.35 4.96
C GLU A 534 16.00 9.95 4.45
N VAL A 535 15.11 9.27 5.16
CA VAL A 535 14.56 7.97 4.76
C VAL A 535 13.05 8.09 4.71
N THR A 536 12.46 7.72 3.58
CA THR A 536 11.02 7.88 3.33
C THR A 536 10.44 6.61 2.72
N VAL A 537 9.27 6.22 3.19
CA VAL A 537 8.47 5.14 2.61
C VAL A 537 7.30 5.77 1.88
N TRP A 538 7.20 5.47 0.59
CA TRP A 538 6.15 5.97 -0.29
C TRP A 538 5.20 4.83 -0.66
N TYR A 539 3.95 5.19 -0.93
CA TYR A 539 2.94 4.32 -1.50
C TYR A 539 2.35 4.95 -2.76
N GLN A 540 2.15 4.17 -3.81
CA GLN A 540 1.51 4.63 -5.03
C GLN A 540 0.47 3.64 -5.50
N ALA A 541 -0.73 4.15 -5.73
CA ALA A 541 -1.86 3.34 -6.14
C ALA A 541 -1.86 3.05 -7.65
N MET A 542 -1.60 4.08 -8.47
CA MET A 542 -1.66 3.98 -9.93
C MET A 542 -0.32 4.41 -10.52
N PRO A 543 0.71 3.54 -10.47
CA PRO A 543 2.02 3.87 -11.03
C PRO A 543 1.96 4.02 -12.56
N PRO A 544 2.80 4.88 -13.17
CA PRO A 544 2.88 5.06 -14.62
C PRO A 544 2.96 3.74 -15.39
N ARG A 545 3.77 2.77 -14.92
CA ARG A 545 3.91 1.43 -15.51
C ARG A 545 2.60 0.66 -15.71
N TRP A 546 1.57 0.94 -14.90
CA TRP A 546 0.25 0.30 -15.02
C TRP A 546 -0.75 1.08 -15.87
N VAL A 547 -0.56 2.39 -16.05
CA VAL A 547 -1.50 3.25 -16.79
C VAL A 547 -1.02 3.58 -18.20
N GLU A 548 0.28 3.79 -18.39
CA GLU A 548 0.86 4.19 -19.68
C GLU A 548 0.62 3.17 -20.80
N PRO A 549 0.78 1.84 -20.58
CA PRO A 549 0.51 0.86 -21.64
C PRO A 549 -0.96 0.86 -22.10
N MET A 550 -1.88 1.16 -21.19
CA MET A 550 -3.29 1.30 -21.51
C MET A 550 -3.57 2.56 -22.36
N PHE A 551 -2.88 3.67 -22.09
CA PHE A 551 -3.05 4.93 -22.85
C PHE A 551 -2.60 4.83 -24.31
N ALA A 552 -1.88 3.78 -24.70
CA ALA A 552 -1.55 3.50 -26.09
C ALA A 552 -2.76 3.09 -26.95
N PHE A 553 -3.90 2.73 -26.34
CA PHE A 553 -5.12 2.33 -27.05
C PHE A 553 -6.03 3.54 -27.34
N GLU A 554 -6.52 3.67 -28.58
CA GLU A 554 -7.49 4.70 -28.96
C GLU A 554 -8.92 4.30 -28.56
N ASP A 555 -9.40 4.79 -27.41
CA ASP A 555 -10.76 4.59 -26.91
C ASP A 555 -11.19 5.73 -25.96
N SER A 556 -12.41 6.26 -26.17
CA SER A 556 -12.89 7.42 -25.41
C SER A 556 -12.93 7.23 -23.89
N THR A 557 -13.14 5.99 -23.40
CA THR A 557 -13.13 5.69 -21.96
C THR A 557 -11.72 5.80 -21.40
N ILE A 558 -10.74 5.27 -22.12
CA ILE A 558 -9.32 5.32 -21.77
C ILE A 558 -8.81 6.76 -21.81
N GLN A 559 -9.08 7.51 -22.88
CA GLN A 559 -8.68 8.92 -22.99
C GLN A 559 -9.36 9.82 -21.96
N ALA A 560 -10.60 9.52 -21.56
CA ALA A 560 -11.25 10.26 -20.48
C ALA A 560 -10.52 10.06 -19.15
N PHE A 561 -10.15 8.82 -18.80
CA PHE A 561 -9.34 8.55 -17.62
C PHE A 561 -7.94 9.18 -17.72
N GLN A 562 -7.29 9.10 -18.87
CA GLN A 562 -5.98 9.73 -19.10
C GLN A 562 -6.01 11.22 -18.77
N ALA A 563 -7.03 11.94 -19.25
CA ALA A 563 -7.19 13.36 -18.97
C ALA A 563 -7.32 13.66 -17.46
N PHE A 564 -8.04 12.82 -16.71
CA PHE A 564 -8.14 12.96 -15.25
C PHE A 564 -6.82 12.66 -14.54
N PHE A 565 -6.14 11.59 -14.95
CA PHE A 565 -4.85 11.19 -14.40
C PHE A 565 -3.77 12.26 -14.62
N GLU A 566 -3.63 12.76 -15.85
CA GLU A 566 -2.66 13.81 -16.19
C GLU A 566 -2.96 15.15 -15.48
N ALA A 567 -4.24 15.47 -15.27
CA ALA A 567 -4.64 16.69 -14.58
C ALA A 567 -4.34 16.64 -13.07
N GLN A 568 -4.50 15.47 -12.43
CA GLN A 568 -4.17 15.29 -11.01
C GLN A 568 -2.67 15.11 -10.79
N GLY A 569 -1.99 14.42 -11.70
CA GLY A 569 -0.59 14.00 -11.55
C GLY A 569 -0.47 12.53 -11.14
N ALA A 570 0.70 12.13 -10.64
CA ALA A 570 0.97 10.75 -10.21
C ALA A 570 1.79 10.68 -8.93
N ALA A 571 1.70 11.72 -8.09
CA ALA A 571 2.46 11.80 -6.86
C ALA A 571 2.07 10.64 -5.90
N PRO A 572 3.06 9.96 -5.28
CA PRO A 572 2.81 8.99 -4.24
C PRO A 572 2.33 9.64 -2.94
N GLU A 573 1.69 8.83 -2.11
CA GLU A 573 1.34 9.18 -0.75
C GLU A 573 2.47 8.81 0.22
N LEU A 574 2.72 9.70 1.17
CA LEU A 574 3.71 9.49 2.22
C LEU A 574 3.18 8.49 3.25
N VAL A 575 3.94 7.42 3.52
CA VAL A 575 3.59 6.39 4.51
C VAL A 575 4.36 6.62 5.81
N ALA A 576 5.68 6.62 5.75
CA ALA A 576 6.54 6.82 6.92
C ALA A 576 7.78 7.61 6.52
N ASP A 577 8.36 8.37 7.43
CA ASP A 577 9.61 9.07 7.19
C ASP A 577 10.38 9.30 8.48
N THR A 578 11.69 9.44 8.35
CA THR A 578 12.56 9.92 9.41
C THR A 578 13.74 10.67 8.81
N ALA A 579 14.27 11.63 9.58
CA ALA A 579 15.45 12.39 9.21
C ALA A 579 16.37 12.54 10.41
N PHE A 580 17.67 12.41 10.18
CA PHE A 580 18.69 12.50 11.22
C PHE A 580 20.04 12.88 10.61
N THR A 581 21.00 13.24 11.46
CA THR A 581 22.34 13.64 11.04
C THR A 581 23.37 12.64 11.56
N VAL A 582 24.33 12.26 10.71
CA VAL A 582 25.43 11.35 11.04
C VAL A 582 26.75 12.12 10.96
N ASN A 583 27.64 11.89 11.91
CA ASN A 583 28.97 12.48 11.87
C ASN A 583 29.87 11.68 10.92
N VAL A 584 30.59 12.37 10.06
CA VAL A 584 31.68 11.75 9.30
C VAL A 584 32.86 11.56 10.22
N VAL A 585 33.16 10.30 10.51
CA VAL A 585 34.42 9.92 11.11
C VAL A 585 35.44 9.96 9.99
N GLY A 586 36.29 10.98 10.02
CA GLY A 586 37.49 10.97 9.17
C GLY A 586 38.17 9.64 9.42
N GLY A 587 38.29 8.81 8.37
CA GLY A 587 39.11 7.61 8.45
C GLY A 587 40.41 8.02 9.10
N VAL A 588 40.96 7.20 10.00
CA VAL A 588 42.21 7.49 10.72
C VAL A 588 43.31 7.69 9.66
N GLY A 589 43.34 8.87 9.07
CA GLY A 589 44.23 9.31 8.03
C GLY A 589 45.50 9.54 8.78
N GLY A 590 46.35 8.51 8.75
CA GLY A 590 47.61 8.44 9.45
C GLY A 590 47.72 9.48 10.55
N THR A 591 47.24 9.15 11.75
CA THR A 591 48.18 9.44 12.84
C THR A 591 49.41 8.63 12.44
N GLU A 592 50.35 9.29 11.73
CA GLU A 592 51.74 9.13 12.12
C GLU A 592 51.63 9.19 13.62
N LEU A 593 51.75 8.02 14.27
CA LEU A 593 52.13 7.97 15.65
C LEU A 593 53.34 8.90 15.65
N GLU A 594 53.15 10.14 16.11
CA GLU A 594 54.25 10.98 16.54
C GLU A 594 54.90 10.13 17.62
N SER A 595 55.83 9.28 17.21
CA SER A 595 56.34 8.25 18.07
C SER A 595 57.25 8.98 19.02
N THR A 596 56.72 9.31 20.19
CA THR A 596 57.48 9.85 21.30
C THR A 596 58.48 8.82 21.85
N ALA A 597 58.45 7.57 21.36
CA ALA A 597 59.28 6.48 21.81
C ALA A 597 60.44 6.16 20.86
N TRP A 598 61.64 6.08 21.44
CA TRP A 598 62.81 5.47 20.81
C TRP A 598 62.59 3.97 20.62
N ALA A 599 62.69 3.48 19.39
CA ALA A 599 62.44 2.08 19.04
C ALA A 599 63.41 1.55 17.97
N VAL A 600 63.52 0.22 17.91
CA VAL A 600 64.23 -0.51 16.85
C VAL A 600 63.33 -1.63 16.36
N TYR A 601 63.10 -1.71 15.05
CA TYR A 601 62.26 -2.75 14.46
C TYR A 601 62.78 -3.19 13.07
N PRO A 602 62.57 -4.45 12.66
CA PRO A 602 62.07 -5.55 13.48
C PRO A 602 63.09 -5.93 14.57
N ASN A 603 62.60 -6.30 15.74
CA ASN A 603 63.41 -6.79 16.86
C ASN A 603 62.63 -7.85 17.64
N PRO A 604 63.01 -9.15 17.56
CA PRO A 604 64.21 -9.67 16.90
C PRO A 604 64.19 -9.53 15.36
N THR A 605 65.38 -9.55 14.74
CA THR A 605 65.59 -9.56 13.28
C THR A 605 66.27 -10.87 12.86
N ASP A 606 65.83 -11.49 11.76
CA ASP A 606 66.39 -12.75 11.25
C ASP A 606 67.51 -12.50 10.21
N ASP A 607 67.34 -11.49 9.35
CA ASP A 607 68.29 -11.13 8.28
C ASP A 607 69.32 -10.07 8.72
N GLY A 608 69.14 -9.52 9.92
CA GLY A 608 69.98 -8.48 10.51
C GLY A 608 69.55 -7.07 10.13
N TRP A 609 68.56 -6.87 9.26
CA TRP A 609 68.08 -5.54 8.92
C TRP A 609 67.19 -4.99 10.03
N ILE A 610 67.49 -3.75 10.43
CA ILE A 610 66.75 -2.99 11.43
C ILE A 610 66.56 -1.55 10.96
N LYS A 611 65.45 -0.95 11.37
CA LYS A 611 65.17 0.48 11.30
C LYS A 611 65.24 1.06 12.69
N LEU A 612 65.86 2.24 12.79
CA LEU A 612 65.90 3.03 14.00
C LEU A 612 64.77 4.05 13.95
N GLN A 613 64.11 4.27 15.08
CA GLN A 613 63.04 5.27 15.22
C GLN A 613 63.29 6.10 16.47
N GLY A 614 63.08 7.41 16.34
CA GLY A 614 63.23 8.40 17.40
C GLY A 614 62.18 9.51 17.29
N PRO A 615 61.94 10.29 18.35
CA PRO A 615 60.96 11.38 18.35
C PRO A 615 61.34 12.50 17.37
N ILE A 616 60.34 13.07 16.70
CA ILE A 616 60.48 14.14 15.68
C ILE A 616 61.05 15.44 16.29
N GLN A 617 60.90 15.63 17.61
CA GLN A 617 61.26 16.88 18.31
C GLN A 617 62.78 17.09 18.53
N HIS A 618 63.64 16.13 18.18
CA HIS A 618 65.09 16.26 18.38
C HIS A 618 65.83 16.65 17.09
N THR A 619 66.68 17.69 17.19
CA THR A 619 67.29 18.44 16.08
C THR A 619 68.40 17.71 15.31
N SER A 620 69.04 16.71 15.91
CA SER A 620 69.79 15.63 15.27
C SER A 620 70.23 14.64 16.37
N THR A 621 70.41 13.36 16.06
CA THR A 621 70.80 12.38 17.09
C THR A 621 71.87 11.43 16.55
N LEU A 622 72.99 11.34 17.27
CA LEU A 622 74.01 10.31 16.99
C LEU A 622 73.46 8.97 17.47
N TRP A 623 73.42 7.98 16.59
CA TRP A 623 73.17 6.61 17.00
C TRP A 623 74.43 5.76 16.85
N GLU A 624 74.60 4.81 17.76
CA GLU A 624 75.71 3.88 17.82
C GLU A 624 75.19 2.47 18.13
N VAL A 625 75.77 1.45 17.51
CA VAL A 625 75.43 0.05 17.78
C VAL A 625 76.64 -0.64 18.39
N PHE A 626 76.42 -1.31 19.52
CA PHE A 626 77.43 -2.07 20.23
C PHE A 626 77.09 -3.57 20.20
N ASP A 627 78.11 -4.41 20.05
CA ASP A 627 77.98 -5.85 20.23
C ASP A 627 77.94 -6.24 21.72
N ALA A 628 77.72 -7.53 22.00
CA ALA A 628 77.67 -8.06 23.36
C ALA A 628 78.99 -7.91 24.16
N LYS A 629 80.13 -7.61 23.50
CA LYS A 629 81.42 -7.35 24.13
C LYS A 629 81.63 -5.85 24.39
N GLY A 630 80.69 -4.99 24.02
CA GLY A 630 80.77 -3.54 24.13
C GLY A 630 81.59 -2.87 23.03
N SER A 631 81.94 -3.59 21.96
CA SER A 631 82.62 -3.01 20.80
C SER A 631 81.61 -2.32 19.89
N ARG A 632 81.90 -1.08 19.45
CA ARG A 632 81.04 -0.36 18.50
C ARG A 632 81.18 -0.98 17.10
N VAL A 633 80.06 -1.42 16.55
CA VAL A 633 79.99 -2.10 15.24
C VAL A 633 79.37 -1.24 14.14
N ALA A 634 78.62 -0.21 14.50
CA ALA A 634 78.09 0.78 13.55
C ALA A 634 77.78 2.10 14.27
N SER A 635 77.70 3.19 13.51
CA SER A 635 77.24 4.49 13.99
C SER A 635 76.79 5.36 12.83
N GLY A 636 75.92 6.32 13.11
CA GLY A 636 75.47 7.30 12.13
C GLY A 636 74.66 8.42 12.77
N TRP A 637 74.21 9.34 11.95
CA TRP A 637 73.37 10.45 12.39
C TRP A 637 71.93 10.25 11.90
N MET A 638 70.98 10.63 12.75
CA MET A 638 69.56 10.63 12.46
C MET A 638 69.09 12.08 12.37
N GLN A 639 68.48 12.43 11.24
CA GLN A 639 67.78 13.70 11.06
C GLN A 639 66.39 13.63 11.73
N PRO A 640 65.81 14.75 12.16
CA PRO A 640 64.44 14.78 12.69
C PRO A 640 63.46 14.07 11.75
N GLY A 641 62.64 13.16 12.28
CA GLY A 641 61.66 12.38 11.50
C GLY A 641 62.23 11.30 10.57
N SER A 642 63.55 11.17 10.43
CA SER A 642 64.15 10.09 9.63
C SER A 642 64.07 8.73 10.33
N THR A 643 64.03 7.64 9.56
CA THR A 643 64.08 6.25 10.07
C THR A 643 65.20 5.47 9.38
N PRO A 644 66.49 5.69 9.74
CA PRO A 644 67.60 5.07 9.05
C PRO A 644 67.55 3.55 9.22
N ALA A 645 67.71 2.85 8.10
CA ALA A 645 67.85 1.41 8.05
C ALA A 645 69.33 1.03 8.05
N MET A 646 69.68 -0.01 8.79
CA MET A 646 71.03 -0.58 8.78
C MET A 646 70.98 -2.09 8.96
N GLN A 647 72.05 -2.76 8.57
CA GLN A 647 72.21 -4.19 8.79
C GLN A 647 73.21 -4.45 9.93
N LEU A 648 72.81 -5.26 10.91
CA LEU A 648 73.69 -5.76 11.96
C LEU A 648 74.75 -6.71 11.39
N PRO A 649 75.90 -6.90 12.07
CA PRO A 649 76.88 -7.92 11.68
C PRO A 649 76.27 -9.33 11.57
N ALA A 650 76.82 -10.18 10.71
CA ALA A 650 76.30 -11.54 10.44
C ALA A 650 76.25 -12.47 11.68
N VAL A 651 76.95 -12.09 12.76
CA VAL A 651 77.01 -12.86 14.00
C VAL A 651 75.65 -12.77 14.72
N LYS A 652 75.09 -13.94 15.05
CA LYS A 652 73.86 -14.04 15.84
C LYS A 652 74.12 -13.62 17.28
N GLY A 653 73.18 -12.90 17.89
CA GLY A 653 73.33 -12.48 19.28
C GLY A 653 72.63 -11.16 19.63
N HIS A 654 73.06 -10.59 20.75
CA HIS A 654 72.52 -9.34 21.29
C HIS A 654 73.38 -8.15 20.89
N TYR A 655 72.69 -7.09 20.47
CA TYR A 655 73.23 -5.78 20.17
C TYR A 655 72.54 -4.73 21.00
N VAL A 656 73.18 -3.58 21.20
CA VAL A 656 72.58 -2.41 21.85
C VAL A 656 72.70 -1.24 20.90
N VAL A 657 71.55 -0.67 20.53
CA VAL A 657 71.50 0.63 19.86
C VAL A 657 71.43 1.71 20.94
N ARG A 658 72.33 2.67 20.87
CA ARG A 658 72.36 3.85 21.74
C ARG A 658 72.17 5.09 20.89
N TRP A 659 71.35 6.01 21.37
CA TRP A 659 71.18 7.35 20.84
C TRP A 659 71.76 8.35 21.84
N THR A 660 72.54 9.31 21.36
CA THR A 660 73.05 10.44 22.15
C THR A 660 72.40 11.71 21.63
N LEU A 661 71.63 12.36 22.50
CA LEU A 661 70.89 13.59 22.20
C LEU A 661 71.80 14.81 22.26
N ASP A 662 71.37 15.92 21.66
CA ASP A 662 72.11 17.20 21.72
C ASP A 662 72.30 17.71 23.17
N SER A 663 71.44 17.28 24.10
CA SER A 663 71.58 17.55 25.54
C SER A 663 72.70 16.76 26.23
N GLY A 664 73.29 15.77 25.55
CA GLY A 664 74.25 14.81 26.11
C GLY A 664 73.61 13.60 26.80
N GLU A 665 72.28 13.55 26.92
CA GLU A 665 71.56 12.39 27.44
C GLU A 665 71.64 11.21 26.45
N THR A 666 71.70 9.98 26.98
CA THR A 666 71.74 8.78 26.15
C THR A 666 70.53 7.89 26.38
N VAL A 667 69.87 7.48 25.29
CA VAL A 667 68.80 6.46 25.29
C VAL A 667 69.35 5.19 24.67
N SER A 668 68.98 4.01 25.16
CA SER A 668 69.43 2.74 24.59
C SER A 668 68.29 1.72 24.44
N ARG A 669 68.40 0.87 23.41
CA ARG A 669 67.49 -0.26 23.14
C ARG A 669 68.30 -1.50 22.78
N LYS A 670 67.92 -2.63 23.35
CA LYS A 670 68.49 -3.95 23.02
C LYS A 670 67.87 -4.46 21.73
N VAL A 671 68.68 -5.03 20.86
CA VAL A 671 68.27 -5.68 19.61
C VAL A 671 68.80 -7.10 19.57
N VAL A 672 68.02 -8.04 19.03
CA VAL A 672 68.41 -9.45 18.92
C VAL A 672 68.44 -9.84 17.45
N ARG A 673 69.60 -10.30 16.97
CA ARG A 673 69.72 -10.99 15.68
C ARG A 673 69.67 -12.50 15.91
N ARG A 674 68.68 -13.15 15.30
CA ARG A 674 68.42 -14.60 15.47
C ARG A 674 69.32 -15.48 14.65
#